data_AF-A0A1H1QKF5-F1
#
_entry.id   AF-A0A1H1QKF5-F1
#
_cell.length_a   1.000
_cell.length_b   1.000
_cell.length_c   1.000
_cell.angle_alpha   90.00
_cell.angle_beta   90.00
_cell.angle_gamma   90.00
#
_symmetry.space_group_name_H-M   'P 1'
#
loop_
_entity.id
_entity.type
_entity.pdbx_description
1 polymer ?
#
loop_
_entity_poly.entity_id
_entity_poly.type
_entity_poly.pdbx_seq_one_letter_code
_entity_poly.pdbx_strand_id
1 'polypeptide(L)'
;MNENQFWHSTDGQILTVRPKKDGPVALTLVFWPRSPAEMDFLKAHLAELKFTERSSLARIGIEMITKGAPAVDGNRLTLEAEAFMYDESFPNFEYFKKLLRPGTPVGRLFRAPAAAKLTSDEIWQALKENRLKLPNTISIDHVGRVFLTPHQVTYTINPRLPRLTFERIVSGNAGRAFLDKVQQRHDASPLIIPPRSGVLTSCSMYLKEHFVVLNQGPGNLGIHTSAVLLDPIKTFGTNIMLEIYNTGDQPVVNPMVSVDIFRAPEGTDPEMKALAKKRQRLLATATDMFRCLDDSPAVATGEAHPKSKITVRGQSATMENRAIFIRAGDEDLRKLLAAKACPLGYRTMIQALDAAAPDADTLVVDFFPDLLEHMELITRIGDVKLKRIVFRKASRTHGYFLSSNAHARLDTFDAIGVGVYWYDETTKDVYMHTYKKDHGFFVREENAQKFKEATVLAFYGSAYSLEQADTARISGLVDKLTAFIGSNLGVLTGGGGGVMRLATETARSKGALTGACFLELEAQPPELGVDFFNTFQESSRHFRQKWFEAADFCIFNVGGVGTLEEIGIEMCNLKLGIRPRTPYVFYGAGFWKDLQKQFYAMIDQKRAPAWMKDYVLFTDDADEVVRFYRKTLQVL
;
A
#
# COMPACT_ATOMS: atom_id res chain seq x y z
N MET A 1 12.37 -13.59 -17.41
CA MET A 1 12.59 -12.28 -16.76
C MET A 1 13.64 -11.54 -17.56
N ASN A 2 13.59 -10.21 -17.64
CA ASN A 2 14.45 -9.41 -18.51
C ASN A 2 15.74 -9.00 -17.76
N GLU A 3 16.91 -9.29 -18.35
CA GLU A 3 18.23 -8.97 -17.78
C GLU A 3 18.52 -7.47 -17.67
N ASN A 4 17.78 -6.62 -18.37
CA ASN A 4 17.94 -5.17 -18.33
C ASN A 4 16.97 -4.48 -17.35
N GLN A 5 16.16 -5.25 -16.61
CA GLN A 5 15.17 -4.70 -15.69
C GLN A 5 15.64 -4.76 -14.23
N PHE A 6 15.22 -3.76 -13.45
CA PHE A 6 15.38 -3.76 -12.00
C PHE A 6 14.59 -4.93 -11.40
N TRP A 7 15.19 -5.61 -10.43
CA TRP A 7 14.56 -6.74 -9.75
C TRP A 7 14.75 -6.64 -8.24
N HIS A 8 13.76 -7.09 -7.47
CA HIS A 8 13.92 -7.31 -6.03
C HIS A 8 13.09 -8.51 -5.56
N SER A 9 13.53 -9.11 -4.45
CA SER A 9 12.83 -10.20 -3.76
C SER A 9 11.72 -9.69 -2.85
N THR A 10 10.95 -10.64 -2.28
CA THR A 10 10.24 -10.41 -1.01
C THR A 10 11.23 -10.31 0.16
N ASP A 11 10.75 -9.91 1.34
CA ASP A 11 11.61 -9.85 2.52
C ASP A 11 12.16 -11.26 2.83
N GLY A 12 13.48 -11.35 3.02
CA GLY A 12 14.16 -12.52 3.57
C GLY A 12 14.10 -12.51 5.09
N GLN A 13 14.62 -13.58 5.68
CA GLN A 13 14.61 -13.79 7.13
C GLN A 13 15.99 -14.14 7.67
N ILE A 14 16.19 -13.98 8.97
CA ILE A 14 17.33 -14.57 9.67
C ILE A 14 17.13 -16.09 9.71
N LEU A 15 18.11 -16.84 9.21
CA LEU A 15 18.18 -18.30 9.34
C LEU A 15 18.91 -18.70 10.62
N THR A 16 20.10 -18.11 10.87
CA THR A 16 20.90 -18.40 12.06
C THR A 16 21.40 -17.12 12.72
N VAL A 17 21.53 -17.17 14.05
CA VAL A 17 22.08 -16.08 14.87
C VAL A 17 23.27 -16.62 15.66
N ARG A 18 24.43 -16.01 15.50
CA ARG A 18 25.68 -16.37 16.18
C ARG A 18 26.18 -15.15 16.96
N PRO A 19 25.69 -14.92 18.18
CA PRO A 19 26.09 -13.77 18.97
C PRO A 19 27.52 -13.95 19.49
N LYS A 20 28.34 -12.91 19.33
CA LYS A 20 29.64 -12.81 19.99
C LYS A 20 29.48 -12.05 21.32
N LYS A 21 30.33 -12.38 22.31
CA LYS A 21 30.36 -11.69 23.62
C LYS A 21 30.54 -10.18 23.39
N ASP A 22 31.59 -9.83 22.67
CA ASP A 22 31.92 -8.45 22.27
C ASP A 22 31.80 -8.31 20.74
N GLY A 23 31.38 -7.13 20.27
CA GLY A 23 31.25 -6.82 18.84
C GLY A 23 29.95 -7.30 18.17
N PRO A 24 29.93 -7.32 16.82
CA PRO A 24 28.72 -7.56 16.01
C PRO A 24 28.20 -9.00 16.13
N VAL A 25 26.91 -9.16 15.85
CA VAL A 25 26.22 -10.45 15.78
C VAL A 25 26.36 -11.01 14.36
N ALA A 26 26.95 -12.20 14.21
CA ALA A 26 27.00 -12.85 12.90
C ALA A 26 25.66 -13.50 12.58
N LEU A 27 25.15 -13.28 11.36
CA LEU A 27 23.86 -13.76 10.87
C LEU A 27 24.04 -14.50 9.56
N THR A 28 23.28 -15.59 9.38
CA THR A 28 22.97 -16.12 8.06
C THR A 28 21.56 -15.69 7.70
N LEU A 29 21.40 -14.97 6.59
CA LEU A 29 20.12 -14.54 6.05
C LEU A 29 19.65 -15.53 4.98
N VAL A 30 18.35 -15.66 4.79
CA VAL A 30 17.72 -16.57 3.82
C VAL A 30 16.63 -15.88 3.01
N PHE A 31 16.57 -16.21 1.71
CA PHE A 31 15.61 -15.66 0.75
C PHE A 31 15.02 -16.77 -0.11
N TRP A 32 13.72 -16.68 -0.39
CA TRP A 32 12.99 -17.66 -1.20
C TRP A 32 12.53 -17.04 -2.52
N PRO A 33 13.05 -17.52 -3.67
CA PRO A 33 12.50 -17.19 -4.98
C PRO A 33 11.03 -17.61 -5.07
N ARG A 34 10.22 -16.80 -5.76
CA ARG A 34 8.77 -16.98 -5.96
C ARG A 34 8.46 -18.11 -6.95
N SER A 35 9.40 -18.46 -7.82
CA SER A 35 9.23 -19.52 -8.81
C SER A 35 10.56 -20.18 -9.19
N PRO A 36 10.54 -21.40 -9.76
CA PRO A 36 11.73 -22.04 -10.31
C PRO A 36 12.43 -21.19 -11.38
N ALA A 37 11.66 -20.58 -12.29
CA ALA A 37 12.19 -19.68 -13.31
C ALA A 37 12.88 -18.45 -12.71
N GLU A 38 12.38 -17.95 -11.58
CA GLU A 38 13.07 -16.90 -10.84
C GLU A 38 14.37 -17.38 -10.22
N MET A 39 14.36 -18.56 -9.61
CA MET A 39 15.58 -19.14 -9.02
C MET A 39 16.68 -19.31 -10.07
N ASP A 40 16.34 -19.78 -11.27
CA ASP A 40 17.33 -19.98 -12.35
C ASP A 40 17.93 -18.66 -12.83
N PHE A 41 17.12 -17.61 -12.94
CA PHE A 41 17.62 -16.27 -13.22
C PHE A 41 18.56 -15.75 -12.12
N LEU A 42 18.22 -15.96 -10.84
CA LEU A 42 19.05 -15.50 -9.73
C LEU A 42 20.38 -16.23 -9.65
N LYS A 43 20.39 -17.54 -9.93
CA LYS A 43 21.63 -18.32 -10.04
C LYS A 43 22.60 -17.76 -11.07
N ALA A 44 22.09 -17.29 -12.21
CA ALA A 44 22.91 -16.68 -13.26
C ALA A 44 23.49 -15.31 -12.87
N HIS A 45 22.91 -14.63 -11.87
CA HIS A 45 23.25 -13.25 -11.52
C HIS A 45 23.66 -13.06 -10.05
N LEU A 46 24.12 -14.12 -9.36
CA LEU A 46 24.40 -14.07 -7.91
C LEU A 46 25.36 -12.94 -7.51
N ALA A 47 26.41 -12.71 -8.29
CA ALA A 47 27.41 -11.67 -8.02
C ALA A 47 26.86 -10.24 -8.15
N GLU A 48 25.74 -10.06 -8.85
CA GLU A 48 25.09 -8.76 -9.06
C GLU A 48 24.00 -8.45 -8.02
N LEU A 49 23.65 -9.45 -7.19
CA LEU A 49 22.64 -9.29 -6.15
C LEU A 49 23.20 -8.47 -4.99
N LYS A 50 22.49 -7.41 -4.65
CA LYS A 50 22.75 -6.54 -3.51
C LYS A 50 21.71 -6.76 -2.43
N PHE A 51 22.07 -6.44 -1.20
CA PHE A 51 21.17 -6.48 -0.05
C PHE A 51 20.70 -5.08 0.31
N THR A 52 19.44 -4.98 0.72
CA THR A 52 18.88 -3.79 1.36
C THR A 52 18.21 -4.21 2.66
N GLU A 53 18.63 -3.60 3.77
CA GLU A 53 18.03 -3.82 5.09
C GLU A 53 16.62 -3.22 5.16
N ARG A 54 15.77 -3.74 6.04
CA ARG A 54 14.52 -3.07 6.42
C ARG A 54 14.83 -1.78 7.18
N SER A 55 14.44 -0.64 6.61
CA SER A 55 14.49 0.67 7.30
C SER A 55 13.86 0.66 8.72
N SER A 56 12.89 -0.22 9.03
CA SER A 56 12.38 -0.34 10.40
C SER A 56 13.43 -0.81 11.43
N LEU A 57 14.42 -1.61 11.01
CA LEU A 57 15.54 -2.05 11.85
C LEU A 57 16.59 -0.92 11.98
N ALA A 58 16.95 -0.29 10.86
CA ALA A 58 17.79 0.90 10.82
C ALA A 58 17.25 2.02 11.73
N ARG A 59 15.94 2.30 11.68
CA ARG A 59 15.28 3.32 12.51
C ARG A 59 15.33 3.04 14.02
N ILE A 60 15.66 1.83 14.45
CA ILE A 60 15.89 1.48 15.86
C ILE A 60 17.38 1.21 16.15
N GLY A 61 18.27 1.69 15.29
CA GLY A 61 19.72 1.66 15.50
C GLY A 61 20.42 0.40 15.01
N ILE A 62 19.70 -0.62 14.53
CA ILE A 62 20.30 -1.88 14.05
C ILE A 62 20.75 -1.68 12.61
N GLU A 63 22.02 -1.96 12.33
CA GLU A 63 22.62 -1.95 11.00
C GLU A 63 23.15 -3.34 10.65
N MET A 64 22.97 -3.76 9.39
CA MET A 64 23.46 -5.04 8.86
C MET A 64 24.42 -4.87 7.68
N ILE A 65 25.69 -5.25 7.87
CA ILE A 65 26.69 -5.29 6.80
C ILE A 65 26.87 -6.72 6.28
N THR A 66 26.72 -6.90 4.97
CA THR A 66 26.85 -8.22 4.32
C THR A 66 28.30 -8.65 4.11
N LYS A 67 28.54 -9.96 4.11
CA LYS A 67 29.84 -10.59 3.86
C LYS A 67 29.81 -11.42 2.59
N GLY A 68 30.34 -10.85 1.50
CA GLY A 68 30.39 -11.51 0.20
C GLY A 68 29.06 -11.52 -0.54
N ALA A 69 28.98 -12.34 -1.59
CA ALA A 69 27.78 -12.48 -2.43
C ALA A 69 26.83 -13.56 -1.89
N PRO A 70 25.54 -13.51 -2.24
CA PRO A 70 24.60 -14.60 -1.94
C PRO A 70 25.05 -15.95 -2.53
N ALA A 71 24.78 -17.02 -1.79
CA ALA A 71 25.06 -18.40 -2.19
C ALA A 71 23.75 -19.18 -2.39
N VAL A 72 23.80 -20.22 -3.23
CA VAL A 72 22.67 -21.12 -3.47
C VAL A 72 22.65 -22.23 -2.42
N ASP A 73 21.51 -22.43 -1.79
CA ASP A 73 21.25 -23.53 -0.86
C ASP A 73 19.93 -24.20 -1.25
N GLY A 74 19.98 -25.28 -2.03
CA GLY A 74 18.79 -25.95 -2.54
C GLY A 74 17.88 -25.03 -3.37
N ASN A 75 16.66 -24.77 -2.89
CA ASN A 75 15.66 -23.91 -3.55
C ASN A 75 15.62 -22.48 -2.99
N ARG A 76 16.62 -22.08 -2.20
CA ARG A 76 16.72 -20.78 -1.53
C ARG A 76 18.12 -20.18 -1.72
N LEU A 77 18.24 -18.90 -1.39
CA LEU A 77 19.51 -18.18 -1.35
C LEU A 77 19.88 -17.85 0.09
N THR A 78 21.16 -17.93 0.42
CA THR A 78 21.71 -17.55 1.73
C THR A 78 22.72 -16.42 1.59
N LEU A 79 22.78 -15.51 2.57
CA LEU A 79 23.75 -14.41 2.60
C LEU A 79 24.26 -14.23 4.03
N GLU A 80 25.59 -14.20 4.20
CA GLU A 80 26.19 -13.92 5.50
C GLU A 80 26.19 -12.41 5.77
N ALA A 81 25.91 -12.00 7.00
CA ALA A 81 25.90 -10.61 7.43
C ALA A 81 26.37 -10.45 8.89
N GLU A 82 26.73 -9.24 9.27
CA GLU A 82 27.01 -8.83 10.64
C GLU A 82 26.08 -7.69 11.04
N ALA A 83 25.37 -7.89 12.16
CA ALA A 83 24.47 -6.88 12.73
C ALA A 83 25.10 -6.20 13.94
N PHE A 84 25.00 -4.87 14.00
CA PHE A 84 25.49 -4.06 15.12
C PHE A 84 24.59 -2.85 15.35
N MET A 85 24.85 -2.12 16.44
CA MET A 85 24.20 -0.84 16.71
C MET A 85 25.11 0.29 16.25
N TYR A 86 24.64 1.16 15.36
CA TYR A 86 25.45 2.26 14.85
C TYR A 86 25.51 3.49 15.78
N ASP A 87 24.66 3.52 16.82
CA ASP A 87 24.65 4.54 17.86
C ASP A 87 24.18 3.93 19.20
N GLU A 88 24.90 4.22 20.28
CA GLU A 88 24.65 3.66 21.61
C GLU A 88 23.48 4.34 22.35
N SER A 89 23.04 5.51 21.89
CA SER A 89 21.93 6.27 22.47
C SER A 89 20.56 5.65 22.22
N PHE A 90 20.47 4.67 21.31
CA PHE A 90 19.22 3.96 21.05
C PHE A 90 18.75 3.18 22.29
N PRO A 91 17.46 3.26 22.68
CA PRO A 91 16.97 2.62 23.92
C PRO A 91 17.13 1.10 23.97
N ASN A 92 17.34 0.46 22.82
CA ASN A 92 17.55 -0.98 22.66
C ASN A 92 19.02 -1.40 22.61
N PHE A 93 19.98 -0.49 22.75
CA PHE A 93 21.41 -0.77 22.62
C PHE A 93 21.88 -1.94 23.50
N GLU A 94 21.53 -1.96 24.79
CA GLU A 94 21.98 -3.00 25.72
C GLU A 94 21.41 -4.41 25.45
N TYR A 95 20.35 -4.52 24.64
CA TYR A 95 19.65 -5.78 24.42
C TYR A 95 19.30 -6.10 22.97
N PHE A 96 19.78 -5.33 21.98
CA PHE A 96 19.45 -5.55 20.57
C PHE A 96 19.81 -6.96 20.09
N LYS A 97 20.92 -7.53 20.59
CA LYS A 97 21.35 -8.91 20.29
C LYS A 97 20.27 -9.95 20.63
N LYS A 98 19.45 -9.70 21.66
CA LYS A 98 18.35 -10.58 22.11
C LYS A 98 17.07 -10.42 21.29
N LEU A 99 16.99 -9.35 20.48
CA LEU A 99 15.86 -9.11 19.57
C LEU A 99 16.00 -9.89 18.27
N LEU A 100 17.24 -10.12 17.81
CA LEU A 100 17.52 -10.87 16.58
C LEU A 100 17.29 -12.37 16.80
N ARG A 101 16.36 -12.97 16.05
CA ARG A 101 15.99 -14.39 16.17
C ARG A 101 15.79 -15.02 14.79
N PRO A 102 15.95 -16.35 14.65
CA PRO A 102 15.52 -17.03 13.44
C PRO A 102 14.06 -16.69 13.08
N GLY A 103 13.80 -16.45 11.80
CA GLY A 103 12.51 -16.00 11.29
C GLY A 103 12.29 -14.48 11.31
N THR A 104 13.16 -13.69 11.96
CA THR A 104 13.10 -12.22 11.92
C THR A 104 13.25 -11.73 10.47
N PRO A 105 12.32 -10.92 9.94
CA PRO A 105 12.44 -10.33 8.60
C PRO A 105 13.54 -9.26 8.55
N VAL A 106 14.44 -9.34 7.58
CA VAL A 106 15.69 -8.53 7.54
C VAL A 106 15.78 -7.52 6.42
N GLY A 107 15.10 -7.74 5.29
CA GLY A 107 15.24 -6.90 4.12
C GLY A 107 15.15 -7.72 2.84
N ARG A 108 15.60 -7.17 1.72
CA ARG A 108 15.44 -7.77 0.40
C ARG A 108 16.78 -7.96 -0.30
N LEU A 109 16.82 -8.89 -1.23
CA LEU A 109 17.81 -8.88 -2.30
C LEU A 109 17.27 -8.06 -3.47
N PHE A 110 18.16 -7.37 -4.18
CA PHE A 110 17.81 -6.65 -5.39
C PHE A 110 18.94 -6.66 -6.40
N ARG A 111 18.58 -6.47 -7.67
CA ARG A 111 19.50 -6.29 -8.79
C ARG A 111 19.14 -5.00 -9.50
N ALA A 112 20.15 -4.14 -9.64
CA ALA A 112 20.03 -2.81 -10.24
C ALA A 112 20.97 -2.72 -11.45
N PRO A 113 20.57 -3.21 -12.63
CA PRO A 113 21.45 -3.24 -13.80
C PRO A 113 21.75 -1.83 -14.31
N ALA A 114 22.96 -1.63 -14.84
CA ALA A 114 23.38 -0.33 -15.38
C ALA A 114 22.46 0.16 -16.50
N ALA A 115 21.93 -0.74 -17.33
CA ALA A 115 20.97 -0.41 -18.39
C ALA A 115 19.66 0.23 -17.87
N ALA A 116 19.24 -0.11 -16.65
CA ALA A 116 18.05 0.46 -16.03
C ALA A 116 18.31 1.83 -15.37
N LYS A 117 19.57 2.21 -15.12
CA LYS A 117 19.92 3.48 -14.50
C LYS A 117 19.57 4.64 -15.44
N LEU A 118 18.98 5.70 -14.89
CA LEU A 118 18.68 6.92 -15.65
C LEU A 118 19.94 7.77 -15.80
N THR A 119 20.07 8.40 -16.96
CA THR A 119 21.04 9.46 -17.20
C THR A 119 20.58 10.79 -16.58
N SER A 120 21.48 11.77 -16.48
CA SER A 120 21.16 13.09 -15.96
C SER A 120 20.03 13.78 -16.74
N ASP A 121 20.03 13.63 -18.06
CA ASP A 121 18.99 14.20 -18.94
C ASP A 121 17.63 13.55 -18.69
N GLU A 122 17.58 12.23 -18.52
CA GLU A 122 16.35 11.50 -18.25
C GLU A 122 15.77 11.85 -16.87
N ILE A 123 16.63 11.99 -15.85
CA ILE A 123 16.20 12.44 -14.52
C ILE A 123 15.61 13.86 -14.62
N TRP A 124 16.29 14.76 -15.32
CA TRP A 124 15.85 16.13 -15.49
C TRP A 124 14.54 16.24 -16.27
N GLN A 125 14.37 15.42 -17.31
CA GLN A 125 13.13 15.31 -18.06
C GLN A 125 12.00 14.76 -17.18
N ALA A 126 12.24 13.69 -16.41
CA ALA A 126 11.23 13.11 -15.52
C ALA A 126 10.76 14.12 -14.44
N LEU A 127 11.66 14.96 -13.93
CA LEU A 127 11.31 16.06 -13.02
C LEU A 127 10.41 17.10 -13.69
N LYS A 128 10.77 17.56 -14.91
CA LYS A 128 9.98 18.54 -15.67
C LYS A 128 8.58 18.03 -16.03
N GLU A 129 8.47 16.75 -16.34
CA GLU A 129 7.22 16.08 -16.68
C GLU A 129 6.41 15.64 -15.44
N ASN A 130 6.91 15.91 -14.23
CA ASN A 130 6.36 15.41 -12.97
C ASN A 130 6.22 13.88 -12.93
N ARG A 131 7.02 13.12 -13.68
CA ARG A 131 7.09 11.64 -13.57
C ARG A 131 7.97 11.16 -12.40
N LEU A 132 8.68 12.09 -11.79
CA LEU A 132 9.43 11.93 -10.55
C LEU A 132 9.36 13.25 -9.79
N LYS A 133 9.27 13.21 -8.46
CA LYS A 133 9.56 14.38 -7.62
C LYS A 133 10.63 14.06 -6.61
N LEU A 134 11.63 14.92 -6.54
CA LEU A 134 12.76 14.86 -5.63
C LEU A 134 12.75 16.08 -4.71
N PRO A 135 13.57 16.09 -3.64
CA PRO A 135 13.72 17.25 -2.79
C PRO A 135 14.12 18.49 -3.60
N ASN A 136 13.76 19.68 -3.13
CA ASN A 136 14.11 20.95 -3.79
C ASN A 136 15.57 21.36 -3.66
N THR A 137 16.34 20.62 -2.88
CA THR A 137 17.76 20.80 -2.64
C THR A 137 18.55 19.67 -3.28
N ILE A 138 18.51 19.58 -4.60
CA ILE A 138 19.25 18.55 -5.35
C ILE A 138 20.34 19.12 -6.26
N SER A 139 21.34 18.29 -6.53
CA SER A 139 22.30 18.44 -7.62
C SER A 139 22.40 17.13 -8.39
N ILE A 140 22.46 17.19 -9.71
CA ILE A 140 22.60 16.00 -10.57
C ILE A 140 23.97 16.11 -11.24
N ASP A 141 24.84 15.11 -11.06
CA ASP A 141 26.14 15.09 -11.72
C ASP A 141 26.05 14.56 -13.17
N HIS A 142 27.18 14.55 -13.89
CA HIS A 142 27.23 14.12 -15.29
C HIS A 142 27.05 12.60 -15.50
N VAL A 143 27.05 11.80 -14.43
CA VAL A 143 26.85 10.33 -14.48
C VAL A 143 25.47 9.90 -13.98
N GLY A 144 24.53 10.85 -13.85
CA GLY A 144 23.16 10.61 -13.42
C GLY A 144 23.03 10.27 -11.93
N ARG A 145 23.99 10.67 -11.09
CA ARG A 145 23.86 10.56 -9.63
C ARG A 145 23.24 11.84 -9.09
N VAL A 146 22.25 11.67 -8.21
CA VAL A 146 21.58 12.79 -7.54
C VAL A 146 22.11 12.93 -6.13
N PHE A 147 22.51 14.13 -5.76
CA PHE A 147 22.87 14.52 -4.41
C PHE A 147 21.71 15.30 -3.81
N LEU A 148 21.26 14.93 -2.62
CA LEU A 148 20.16 15.58 -1.93
C LEU A 148 20.53 15.90 -0.49
N THR A 149 20.03 17.04 -0.01
CA THR A 149 20.09 17.36 1.42
C THR A 149 18.80 16.94 2.11
N PRO A 150 18.88 16.32 3.30
CA PRO A 150 17.70 15.99 4.09
C PRO A 150 16.97 17.24 4.60
N HIS A 151 15.74 17.03 5.07
CA HIS A 151 15.02 18.00 5.88
C HIS A 151 15.82 18.37 7.14
N GLN A 152 15.71 19.62 7.57
CA GLN A 152 16.36 20.16 8.77
C GLN A 152 15.62 19.75 10.05
N VAL A 153 15.47 18.43 10.24
CA VAL A 153 14.74 17.79 11.33
C VAL A 153 15.47 16.53 11.77
N THR A 154 15.34 16.19 13.04
CA THR A 154 15.76 14.90 13.59
C THR A 154 14.58 14.15 14.19
N TYR A 155 14.68 12.82 14.19
CA TYR A 155 13.73 11.93 14.84
C TYR A 155 14.44 11.15 15.94
N THR A 156 13.84 11.14 17.13
CA THR A 156 14.31 10.35 18.27
C THR A 156 13.24 9.36 18.69
N ILE A 157 13.64 8.25 19.29
CA ILE A 157 12.71 7.29 19.85
C ILE A 157 12.45 7.65 21.31
N ASN A 158 11.18 7.62 21.73
CA ASN A 158 10.84 7.80 23.13
C ASN A 158 11.54 6.72 23.99
N PRO A 159 12.44 7.10 24.93
CA PRO A 159 13.21 6.13 25.72
C PRO A 159 12.34 5.30 26.68
N ARG A 160 11.08 5.68 26.88
CA ARG A 160 10.11 4.94 27.69
C ARG A 160 9.39 3.83 26.93
N LEU A 161 9.68 3.61 25.64
CA LEU A 161 9.07 2.51 24.91
C LEU A 161 9.47 1.17 25.56
N PRO A 162 8.50 0.30 25.88
CA PRO A 162 8.79 -0.98 26.50
C PRO A 162 9.53 -1.88 25.51
N ARG A 163 10.36 -2.79 26.03
CA ARG A 163 11.10 -3.78 25.23
C ARG A 163 10.21 -4.55 24.23
N LEU A 164 8.98 -4.90 24.65
CA LEU A 164 8.02 -5.60 23.79
C LEU A 164 7.70 -4.82 22.50
N THR A 165 7.77 -3.49 22.52
CA THR A 165 7.61 -2.66 21.34
C THR A 165 8.71 -2.91 20.32
N PHE A 166 9.96 -2.97 20.77
CA PHE A 166 11.10 -3.29 19.90
C PHE A 166 11.02 -4.72 19.35
N GLU A 167 10.55 -5.67 20.16
CA GLU A 167 10.30 -7.05 19.69
C GLU A 167 9.25 -7.09 18.57
N ARG A 168 8.16 -6.30 18.67
CA ARG A 168 7.15 -6.16 17.60
C ARG A 168 7.71 -5.50 16.34
N ILE A 169 8.60 -4.51 16.49
CA ILE A 169 9.25 -3.84 15.34
C ILE A 169 10.14 -4.85 14.60
N VAL A 170 11.00 -5.56 15.34
CA VAL A 170 11.93 -6.54 14.79
C VAL A 170 11.18 -7.71 14.16
N SER A 171 10.09 -8.19 14.76
CA SER A 171 9.29 -9.28 14.19
C SER A 171 8.48 -8.87 12.95
N GLY A 172 8.41 -7.57 12.63
CA GLY A 172 7.59 -7.04 11.54
C GLY A 172 6.11 -6.82 11.88
N ASN A 173 5.69 -7.08 13.12
CA ASN A 173 4.31 -6.84 13.58
C ASN A 173 4.01 -5.34 13.78
N ALA A 174 5.04 -4.53 14.01
CA ALA A 174 4.94 -3.08 14.11
C ALA A 174 5.87 -2.43 13.06
N GLY A 175 5.32 -2.14 11.88
CA GLY A 175 6.07 -1.60 10.74
C GLY A 175 6.38 -0.10 10.81
N ARG A 176 6.68 0.50 9.64
CA ARG A 176 7.01 1.93 9.49
C ARG A 176 5.93 2.85 10.06
N ALA A 177 4.66 2.55 9.80
CA ALA A 177 3.52 3.34 10.28
C ALA A 177 3.43 3.38 11.82
N PHE A 178 3.93 2.36 12.52
CA PHE A 178 4.04 2.42 13.98
C PHE A 178 5.20 3.32 14.41
N LEU A 179 6.37 3.17 13.77
CA LEU A 179 7.54 4.01 14.05
C LEU A 179 7.25 5.50 13.81
N ASP A 180 6.49 5.84 12.77
CA ASP A 180 6.09 7.22 12.46
C ASP A 180 5.27 7.86 13.60
N LYS A 181 4.56 7.06 14.41
CA LYS A 181 3.75 7.52 15.55
C LYS A 181 4.57 7.71 16.83
N VAL A 182 5.60 6.88 17.02
CA VAL A 182 6.38 6.85 18.28
C VAL A 182 7.70 7.62 18.19
N GLN A 183 8.15 7.94 16.98
CA GLN A 183 9.32 8.78 16.77
C GLN A 183 8.96 10.25 16.91
N GLN A 184 9.73 10.94 17.76
CA GLN A 184 9.54 12.33 18.09
C GLN A 184 10.37 13.19 17.15
N ARG A 185 9.69 14.03 16.38
CA ARG A 185 10.31 15.00 15.46
C ARG A 185 10.77 16.24 16.21
N HIS A 186 12.01 16.63 16.00
CA HIS A 186 12.62 17.87 16.49
C HIS A 186 13.13 18.68 15.31
N ASP A 187 12.93 20.01 15.33
CA ASP A 187 13.55 20.88 14.33
C ASP A 187 15.06 20.97 14.62
N ALA A 188 15.88 20.90 13.59
CA ALA A 188 17.34 20.90 13.70
C ALA A 188 17.94 21.66 12.51
N SER A 189 18.33 22.91 12.75
CA SER A 189 18.96 23.77 11.74
C SER A 189 20.19 24.46 12.37
N PRO A 190 21.43 24.09 11.98
CA PRO A 190 21.76 23.06 11.00
C PRO A 190 21.55 21.63 11.54
N LEU A 191 21.43 20.66 10.64
CA LEU A 191 21.44 19.23 10.97
C LEU A 191 22.88 18.78 11.27
N ILE A 192 23.13 18.23 12.47
CA ILE A 192 24.48 17.82 12.91
C ILE A 192 24.45 16.35 13.33
N ILE A 193 25.43 15.56 12.86
CA ILE A 193 25.73 14.22 13.35
C ILE A 193 27.02 14.30 14.18
N PRO A 194 26.95 14.07 15.51
CA PRO A 194 28.14 14.03 16.35
C PRO A 194 29.15 12.96 15.91
N PRO A 195 30.41 13.03 16.36
CA PRO A 195 31.34 11.91 16.24
C PRO A 195 30.74 10.62 16.81
N ARG A 196 30.94 9.50 16.11
CA ARG A 196 30.54 8.15 16.57
C ARG A 196 29.06 8.04 16.96
N SER A 197 28.19 8.72 16.22
CA SER A 197 26.75 8.79 16.47
C SER A 197 25.99 8.74 15.15
N GLY A 198 24.67 8.59 15.21
CA GLY A 198 23.77 8.62 14.07
C GLY A 198 22.58 9.53 14.26
N VAL A 199 21.95 9.84 13.15
CA VAL A 199 20.75 10.66 13.08
C VAL A 199 19.71 9.96 12.23
N LEU A 200 18.46 10.08 12.67
CA LEU A 200 17.31 9.79 11.84
C LEU A 200 16.77 11.12 11.34
N THR A 201 16.72 11.30 10.04
CA THR A 201 16.13 12.47 9.39
C THR A 201 15.19 12.00 8.27
N SER A 202 14.66 12.92 7.49
CA SER A 202 13.71 12.59 6.42
C SER A 202 13.94 13.43 5.18
N CYS A 203 13.37 13.00 4.06
CA CYS A 203 13.18 13.81 2.87
C CYS A 203 11.82 13.49 2.23
N SER A 204 11.42 14.31 1.27
CA SER A 204 10.23 14.06 0.46
C SER A 204 10.60 13.58 -0.94
N MET A 205 10.02 12.45 -1.36
CA MET A 205 10.14 11.98 -2.74
C MET A 205 8.85 11.29 -3.20
N TYR A 206 8.56 11.46 -4.49
CA TYR A 206 7.42 10.85 -5.16
C TYR A 206 7.99 10.07 -6.35
N LEU A 207 8.29 8.80 -6.10
CA LEU A 207 9.09 7.97 -7.01
C LEU A 207 8.32 7.51 -8.25
N LYS A 208 7.00 7.32 -8.10
CA LYS A 208 6.07 6.90 -9.14
C LYS A 208 6.47 5.60 -9.85
N GLU A 209 7.22 5.69 -10.94
CA GLU A 209 7.67 4.57 -11.76
C GLU A 209 9.20 4.38 -11.67
N HIS A 210 9.81 4.82 -10.58
CA HIS A 210 11.26 4.78 -10.40
C HIS A 210 11.65 4.05 -9.11
N PHE A 211 12.73 3.29 -9.17
CA PHE A 211 13.44 2.80 -8.00
C PHE A 211 14.57 3.77 -7.67
N VAL A 212 14.84 3.95 -6.38
CA VAL A 212 15.98 4.75 -5.91
C VAL A 212 16.87 3.88 -5.04
N VAL A 213 18.16 3.89 -5.34
CA VAL A 213 19.18 3.21 -4.55
C VAL A 213 20.04 4.28 -3.88
N LEU A 214 20.03 4.32 -2.56
CA LEU A 214 20.88 5.19 -1.77
C LEU A 214 22.32 4.66 -1.78
N ASN A 215 23.27 5.57 -1.98
CA ASN A 215 24.68 5.26 -2.01
C ASN A 215 25.31 5.62 -0.66
N GLN A 216 25.94 4.64 -0.01
CA GLN A 216 26.65 4.84 1.25
C GLN A 216 27.95 5.65 1.07
N GLY A 217 28.52 5.63 -0.15
CA GLY A 217 29.69 6.43 -0.51
C GLY A 217 30.92 6.14 0.37
N PRO A 218 31.92 7.05 0.37
CA PRO A 218 33.09 6.94 1.25
C PRO A 218 32.81 7.36 2.71
N GLY A 219 31.60 7.86 3.03
CA GLY A 219 31.19 8.23 4.38
C GLY A 219 31.56 9.65 4.84
N ASN A 220 32.26 10.44 4.02
CA ASN A 220 32.73 11.79 4.40
C ASN A 220 31.61 12.78 4.79
N LEU A 221 30.39 12.56 4.32
CA LEU A 221 29.21 13.39 4.61
C LEU A 221 28.14 12.61 5.39
N GLY A 222 28.60 11.62 6.17
CA GLY A 222 27.76 10.61 6.80
C GLY A 222 27.59 9.37 5.92
N ILE A 223 27.33 8.24 6.57
CA ILE A 223 27.12 6.93 5.96
C ILE A 223 25.64 6.60 6.12
N HIS A 224 24.92 6.42 5.01
CA HIS A 224 23.58 5.86 5.10
C HIS A 224 23.64 4.39 5.54
N THR A 225 22.68 3.94 6.34
CA THR A 225 22.52 2.51 6.68
C THR A 225 22.35 1.63 5.44
N SER A 226 22.42 0.31 5.61
CA SER A 226 22.17 -0.65 4.52
C SER A 226 20.70 -0.68 4.07
N ALA A 227 19.81 0.14 4.64
CA ALA A 227 18.44 0.35 4.17
C ALA A 227 18.38 1.22 2.90
N VAL A 228 19.01 0.75 1.81
CA VAL A 228 19.32 1.56 0.63
C VAL A 228 18.29 1.53 -0.50
N LEU A 229 17.31 0.62 -0.50
CA LEU A 229 16.34 0.53 -1.61
C LEU A 229 15.01 1.21 -1.28
N LEU A 230 14.66 2.20 -2.09
CA LEU A 230 13.33 2.77 -2.14
C LEU A 230 12.60 2.25 -3.38
N ASP A 231 11.50 1.52 -3.14
CA ASP A 231 10.61 1.08 -4.20
C ASP A 231 9.39 2.00 -4.32
N PRO A 232 8.84 2.16 -5.54
CA PRO A 232 7.75 3.11 -5.81
C PRO A 232 6.42 2.76 -5.14
N ILE A 233 6.23 1.52 -4.69
CA ILE A 233 4.98 1.06 -4.06
C ILE A 233 4.99 1.38 -2.57
N LYS A 234 6.11 1.09 -1.88
CA LYS A 234 6.25 1.21 -0.42
C LYS A 234 6.88 2.53 0.02
N THR A 235 7.49 3.29 -0.89
CA THR A 235 8.24 4.50 -0.54
C THR A 235 7.74 5.69 -1.34
N PHE A 236 6.87 6.45 -0.70
CA PHE A 236 6.17 7.56 -1.32
C PHE A 236 5.77 8.60 -0.26
N GLY A 237 6.00 9.88 -0.54
CA GLY A 237 5.50 10.99 0.29
C GLY A 237 6.58 11.82 0.98
N THR A 238 6.24 12.42 2.13
CA THR A 238 7.04 13.44 2.83
C THR A 238 7.93 12.95 3.96
N ASN A 239 7.81 11.68 4.34
CA ASN A 239 8.51 11.11 5.50
C ASN A 239 9.34 9.88 5.11
N ILE A 240 10.06 9.99 3.99
CA ILE A 240 11.05 8.98 3.61
C ILE A 240 12.22 9.15 4.56
N MET A 241 12.36 8.21 5.50
CA MET A 241 13.40 8.26 6.50
C MET A 241 14.77 8.01 5.88
N LEU A 242 15.75 8.76 6.36
CA LEU A 242 17.16 8.62 6.06
C LEU A 242 17.87 8.33 7.38
N GLU A 243 18.49 7.16 7.46
CA GLU A 243 19.23 6.74 8.64
C GLU A 243 20.73 6.90 8.33
N ILE A 244 21.37 7.90 8.95
CA ILE A 244 22.74 8.32 8.60
C ILE A 244 23.59 8.29 9.86
N TYR A 245 24.76 7.66 9.81
CA TYR A 245 25.70 7.61 10.94
C TYR A 245 27.11 8.09 10.56
N ASN A 246 27.85 8.49 11.58
CA ASN A 246 29.20 9.04 11.47
C ASN A 246 30.15 8.19 12.31
N THR A 247 31.09 7.50 11.67
CA THR A 247 32.12 6.72 12.35
C THR A 247 33.39 7.52 12.67
N GLY A 248 33.47 8.77 12.19
CA GLY A 248 34.63 9.63 12.38
C GLY A 248 34.67 10.29 13.75
N ASP A 249 35.80 10.93 14.03
CA ASP A 249 36.05 11.66 15.29
C ASP A 249 35.69 13.15 15.21
N GLN A 250 35.18 13.62 14.06
CA GLN A 250 34.71 14.98 13.82
C GLN A 250 33.22 14.98 13.44
N PRO A 251 32.45 16.03 13.79
CA PRO A 251 31.04 16.09 13.46
C PRO A 251 30.81 16.25 11.95
N VAL A 252 29.71 15.67 11.45
CA VAL A 252 29.17 15.94 10.11
C VAL A 252 28.10 17.01 10.23
N VAL A 253 28.27 18.13 9.52
CA VAL A 253 27.29 19.22 9.47
C VAL A 253 26.60 19.22 8.12
N ASN A 254 25.27 19.23 8.13
CA ASN A 254 24.39 19.12 6.96
C ASN A 254 24.76 17.90 6.09
N PRO A 255 24.52 16.67 6.59
CA PRO A 255 24.83 15.46 5.85
C PRO A 255 24.14 15.47 4.48
N MET A 256 24.79 14.83 3.51
CA MET A 256 24.30 14.75 2.14
C MET A 256 24.25 13.30 1.72
N VAL A 257 23.13 12.90 1.13
CA VAL A 257 22.94 11.55 0.60
C VAL A 257 23.02 11.62 -0.91
N SER A 258 23.73 10.68 -1.51
CA SER A 258 23.71 10.50 -2.96
C SER A 258 22.88 9.28 -3.33
N VAL A 259 22.18 9.34 -4.45
CA VAL A 259 21.29 8.29 -4.92
C VAL A 259 21.45 8.06 -6.41
N ASP A 260 21.22 6.82 -6.83
CA ASP A 260 21.05 6.45 -8.24
C ASP A 260 19.58 6.11 -8.49
N ILE A 261 19.05 6.59 -9.60
CA ILE A 261 17.64 6.42 -9.98
C ILE A 261 17.58 5.41 -11.12
N PHE A 262 16.66 4.46 -11.02
CA PHE A 262 16.48 3.39 -11.98
C PHE A 262 15.04 3.38 -12.48
N ARG A 263 14.85 3.07 -13.77
CA ARG A 263 13.53 2.87 -14.34
C ARG A 263 12.91 1.66 -13.64
N ALA A 264 11.68 1.79 -13.18
CA ALA A 264 10.90 0.59 -12.91
C ALA A 264 10.75 -0.19 -14.22
N PRO A 265 10.59 -1.52 -14.15
CA PRO A 265 10.12 -2.29 -15.28
C PRO A 265 8.83 -1.62 -15.79
N GLU A 266 8.85 -1.07 -17.00
CA GLU A 266 7.62 -0.55 -17.59
C GLU A 266 6.63 -1.71 -17.64
N GLY A 267 5.43 -1.50 -17.09
CA GLY A 267 4.28 -2.33 -17.41
C GLY A 267 4.02 -2.14 -18.89
N THR A 268 4.69 -2.95 -19.72
CA THR A 268 4.63 -2.77 -21.17
C THR A 268 3.17 -2.87 -21.61
N ASP A 269 2.76 -2.12 -22.62
CA ASP A 269 1.46 -2.26 -23.28
C ASP A 269 1.03 -3.75 -23.45
N PRO A 270 1.93 -4.66 -23.88
CA PRO A 270 1.70 -6.11 -23.86
C PRO A 270 1.28 -6.73 -22.52
N GLU A 271 1.88 -6.33 -21.40
CA GLU A 271 1.55 -6.86 -20.06
C GLU A 271 0.19 -6.36 -19.60
N MET A 272 -0.10 -5.07 -19.75
CA MET A 272 -1.43 -4.51 -19.47
C MET A 272 -2.49 -5.20 -20.34
N LYS A 273 -2.21 -5.37 -21.65
CA LYS A 273 -3.09 -6.12 -22.58
C LYS A 273 -3.23 -7.58 -22.18
N ALA A 274 -2.17 -8.22 -21.68
CA ALA A 274 -2.21 -9.60 -21.21
C ALA A 274 -3.07 -9.75 -19.94
N LEU A 275 -2.91 -8.84 -18.97
CA LEU A 275 -3.74 -8.78 -17.76
C LEU A 275 -5.21 -8.48 -18.10
N ALA A 276 -5.45 -7.51 -19.00
CA ALA A 276 -6.80 -7.22 -19.48
C ALA A 276 -7.41 -8.44 -20.20
N LYS A 277 -6.65 -9.15 -21.03
CA LYS A 277 -7.11 -10.40 -21.68
C LYS A 277 -7.36 -11.51 -20.66
N LYS A 278 -6.53 -11.62 -19.62
CA LYS A 278 -6.73 -12.54 -18.50
C LYS A 278 -8.03 -12.23 -17.75
N ARG A 279 -8.26 -10.95 -17.41
CA ARG A 279 -9.51 -10.49 -16.81
C ARG A 279 -10.71 -10.79 -17.71
N GLN A 280 -10.65 -10.49 -19.00
CA GLN A 280 -11.75 -10.76 -19.94
C GLN A 280 -12.08 -12.25 -20.04
N ARG A 281 -11.08 -13.13 -19.99
CA ARG A 281 -11.30 -14.59 -19.91
C ARG A 281 -11.97 -15.00 -18.60
N LEU A 282 -11.52 -14.43 -17.48
CA LEU A 282 -12.13 -14.67 -16.17
C LEU A 282 -13.58 -14.17 -16.15
N LEU A 283 -13.84 -12.98 -16.69
CA LEU A 283 -15.17 -12.37 -16.81
C LEU A 283 -16.10 -13.28 -17.61
N ALA A 284 -15.70 -13.68 -18.82
CA ALA A 284 -16.51 -14.60 -19.65
C ALA A 284 -16.82 -15.91 -18.92
N THR A 285 -15.80 -16.50 -18.27
CA THR A 285 -15.98 -17.74 -17.49
C THR A 285 -16.94 -17.52 -16.31
N ALA A 286 -16.79 -16.43 -15.55
CA ALA A 286 -17.64 -16.11 -14.42
C ALA A 286 -19.09 -15.84 -14.86
N THR A 287 -19.29 -15.06 -15.93
CA THR A 287 -20.62 -14.81 -16.53
C THR A 287 -21.31 -16.12 -16.93
N ASP A 288 -20.60 -17.01 -17.64
CA ASP A 288 -21.19 -18.29 -18.05
C ASP A 288 -21.45 -19.21 -16.85
N MET A 289 -20.58 -19.21 -15.83
CA MET A 289 -20.79 -19.98 -14.60
C MET A 289 -22.00 -19.49 -13.82
N PHE A 290 -22.12 -18.18 -13.58
CA PHE A 290 -23.28 -17.63 -12.87
C PHE A 290 -24.57 -17.84 -13.65
N ARG A 291 -24.55 -17.71 -14.99
CA ARG A 291 -25.68 -18.11 -15.84
C ARG A 291 -26.04 -19.58 -15.62
N CYS A 292 -25.07 -20.50 -15.60
CA CYS A 292 -25.36 -21.90 -15.34
C CYS A 292 -25.94 -22.14 -13.93
N LEU A 293 -25.44 -21.43 -12.91
CA LEU A 293 -25.98 -21.52 -11.54
C LEU A 293 -27.44 -21.04 -11.45
N ASP A 294 -27.82 -20.06 -12.27
CA ASP A 294 -29.17 -19.50 -12.37
C ASP A 294 -30.12 -20.38 -13.19
N ASP A 295 -29.68 -20.84 -14.36
CA ASP A 295 -30.54 -21.53 -15.33
C ASP A 295 -30.77 -23.01 -15.00
N SER A 296 -29.93 -23.59 -14.14
CA SER A 296 -29.99 -25.02 -13.82
C SER A 296 -30.20 -25.29 -12.34
N PRO A 297 -30.99 -26.33 -12.00
CA PRO A 297 -31.17 -26.73 -10.61
C PRO A 297 -29.83 -27.20 -10.03
N ALA A 298 -29.72 -27.10 -8.70
CA ALA A 298 -28.56 -27.64 -8.02
C ALA A 298 -28.42 -29.14 -8.26
N VAL A 299 -27.17 -29.60 -8.43
CA VAL A 299 -26.86 -31.02 -8.54
C VAL A 299 -27.38 -31.74 -7.31
N ALA A 300 -28.20 -32.77 -7.54
CA ALA A 300 -28.73 -33.61 -6.48
C ALA A 300 -27.58 -34.27 -5.72
N THR A 301 -27.50 -33.96 -4.43
CA THR A 301 -26.46 -34.43 -3.52
C THR A 301 -27.09 -34.89 -2.21
N GLY A 302 -26.35 -35.68 -1.44
CA GLY A 302 -26.74 -36.04 -0.07
C GLY A 302 -26.76 -34.83 0.87
N GLU A 303 -27.03 -35.08 2.15
CA GLU A 303 -27.01 -34.04 3.18
C GLU A 303 -25.64 -33.33 3.23
N ALA A 304 -25.62 -32.04 3.57
CA ALA A 304 -24.37 -31.31 3.72
C ALA A 304 -23.68 -31.72 5.02
N HIS A 305 -22.36 -31.99 4.98
CA HIS A 305 -21.61 -32.48 6.14
C HIS A 305 -20.57 -31.44 6.60
N PRO A 306 -20.99 -30.31 7.21
CA PRO A 306 -20.05 -29.33 7.75
C PRO A 306 -19.25 -29.94 8.92
N LYS A 307 -17.96 -29.60 9.02
CA LYS A 307 -17.16 -29.98 10.20
C LYS A 307 -17.60 -29.17 11.44
N SER A 308 -17.95 -27.91 11.23
CA SER A 308 -18.52 -27.00 12.21
C SER A 308 -20.00 -27.32 12.42
N LYS A 309 -20.31 -27.99 13.53
CA LYS A 309 -21.68 -28.23 13.99
C LYS A 309 -22.20 -27.06 14.81
N ILE A 310 -21.99 -25.85 14.30
CA ILE A 310 -22.28 -24.59 15.00
C ILE A 310 -23.36 -23.83 14.24
N THR A 311 -24.33 -23.30 14.98
CA THR A 311 -25.33 -22.37 14.46
C THR A 311 -25.27 -21.08 15.27
N VAL A 312 -25.16 -19.93 14.61
CA VAL A 312 -25.09 -18.61 15.25
C VAL A 312 -26.20 -17.73 14.69
N ARG A 313 -27.13 -17.29 15.54
CA ARG A 313 -28.27 -16.44 15.14
C ARG A 313 -29.05 -17.00 13.94
N GLY A 314 -29.23 -18.33 13.90
CA GLY A 314 -29.92 -19.02 12.80
C GLY A 314 -29.09 -19.21 11.52
N GLN A 315 -27.83 -18.76 11.50
CA GLN A 315 -26.90 -19.02 10.40
C GLN A 315 -26.08 -20.28 10.68
N SER A 316 -25.85 -21.09 9.65
CA SER A 316 -25.01 -22.29 9.67
C SER A 316 -24.21 -22.38 8.38
N ALA A 317 -23.14 -23.19 8.36
CA ALA A 317 -22.39 -23.45 7.13
C ALA A 317 -23.23 -24.19 6.05
N THR A 318 -24.41 -24.70 6.40
CA THR A 318 -25.33 -25.39 5.49
C THR A 318 -26.37 -24.46 4.86
N MET A 319 -26.26 -23.14 5.07
CA MET A 319 -27.12 -22.19 4.40
C MET A 319 -26.95 -22.27 2.88
N GLU A 320 -28.04 -22.01 2.16
CA GLU A 320 -28.02 -22.04 0.71
C GLU A 320 -27.08 -20.98 0.16
N ASN A 321 -26.08 -21.39 -0.59
CA ASN A 321 -25.13 -20.53 -1.28
C ASN A 321 -24.70 -21.31 -2.51
N ARG A 322 -25.30 -21.00 -3.66
CA ARG A 322 -25.00 -21.76 -4.88
C ARG A 322 -23.53 -21.59 -5.17
N ALA A 323 -22.84 -22.72 -5.33
CA ALA A 323 -21.39 -22.73 -5.41
C ALA A 323 -20.87 -23.89 -6.26
N ILE A 324 -19.66 -23.71 -6.79
CA ILE A 324 -18.92 -24.75 -7.47
C ILE A 324 -17.42 -24.53 -7.29
N PHE A 325 -16.69 -25.62 -7.08
CA PHE A 325 -15.23 -25.65 -7.17
C PHE A 325 -14.82 -26.11 -8.57
N ILE A 326 -13.93 -25.36 -9.20
CA ILE A 326 -13.41 -25.64 -10.53
C ILE A 326 -11.89 -25.54 -10.55
N ARG A 327 -11.29 -26.16 -11.57
CA ARG A 327 -9.91 -25.91 -11.94
C ARG A 327 -9.86 -24.82 -13.02
N ALA A 328 -9.17 -23.72 -12.75
CA ALA A 328 -9.02 -22.64 -13.71
C ALA A 328 -8.34 -23.14 -14.99
N GLY A 329 -8.97 -22.86 -16.14
CA GLY A 329 -8.44 -23.24 -17.45
C GLY A 329 -8.74 -24.68 -17.88
N ASP A 330 -9.60 -25.39 -17.15
CA ASP A 330 -10.04 -26.73 -17.52
C ASP A 330 -10.75 -26.76 -18.89
N GLU A 331 -10.29 -27.63 -19.78
CA GLU A 331 -10.79 -27.70 -21.16
C GLU A 331 -12.20 -28.28 -21.23
N ASP A 332 -12.52 -29.25 -20.38
CA ASP A 332 -13.83 -29.89 -20.40
C ASP A 332 -14.90 -28.97 -19.83
N LEU A 333 -14.57 -28.19 -18.79
CA LEU A 333 -15.41 -27.09 -18.31
C LEU A 333 -15.68 -26.07 -19.42
N ARG A 334 -14.66 -25.70 -20.21
CA ARG A 334 -14.84 -24.78 -21.35
C ARG A 334 -15.76 -25.35 -22.43
N LYS A 335 -15.60 -26.64 -22.77
CA LYS A 335 -16.48 -27.32 -23.75
C LYS A 335 -17.93 -27.37 -23.26
N LEU A 336 -18.11 -27.70 -21.99
CA LEU A 336 -19.42 -27.77 -21.34
C LEU A 336 -20.12 -26.40 -21.34
N LEU A 337 -19.38 -25.33 -20.99
CA LEU A 337 -19.89 -23.96 -21.03
C LEU A 337 -20.26 -23.51 -22.46
N ALA A 338 -19.42 -23.85 -23.44
CA ALA A 338 -19.67 -23.56 -24.86
C ALA A 338 -20.92 -24.29 -25.38
N ALA A 339 -21.17 -25.51 -24.91
CA ALA A 339 -22.35 -26.30 -25.24
C ALA A 339 -23.63 -25.84 -24.51
N LYS A 340 -23.54 -24.85 -23.61
CA LYS A 340 -24.62 -24.39 -22.73
C LYS A 340 -25.26 -25.52 -21.90
N ALA A 341 -24.54 -26.61 -21.69
CA ALA A 341 -24.99 -27.72 -20.87
C ALA A 341 -24.66 -27.39 -19.41
N CYS A 342 -25.64 -26.93 -18.61
CA CYS A 342 -25.37 -26.33 -17.30
C CYS A 342 -25.73 -27.16 -16.04
N PRO A 343 -25.67 -28.52 -15.97
CA PRO A 343 -25.99 -29.25 -14.74
C PRO A 343 -24.87 -29.13 -13.69
N LEU A 344 -24.49 -27.91 -13.35
CA LEU A 344 -23.36 -27.55 -12.52
C LEU A 344 -23.81 -26.82 -11.26
N GLY A 345 -22.99 -26.97 -10.23
CA GLY A 345 -23.13 -26.24 -8.99
C GLY A 345 -24.06 -26.92 -7.99
N TYR A 346 -23.72 -26.71 -6.73
CA TYR A 346 -24.35 -27.34 -5.60
C TYR A 346 -25.23 -26.33 -4.86
N ARG A 347 -26.11 -26.81 -4.00
CA ARG A 347 -27.05 -25.95 -3.27
C ARG A 347 -26.33 -25.13 -2.19
N THR A 348 -25.37 -25.75 -1.53
CA THR A 348 -24.55 -25.12 -0.50
C THR A 348 -23.08 -25.14 -0.90
N MET A 349 -22.29 -24.21 -0.36
CA MET A 349 -20.85 -24.19 -0.56
C MET A 349 -20.16 -25.45 0.00
N ILE A 350 -20.72 -26.05 1.05
CA ILE A 350 -20.16 -27.26 1.66
C ILE A 350 -20.34 -28.47 0.76
N GLN A 351 -21.52 -28.64 0.17
CA GLN A 351 -21.71 -29.69 -0.84
C GLN A 351 -20.80 -29.49 -2.05
N ALA A 352 -20.54 -28.23 -2.45
CA ALA A 352 -19.58 -27.95 -3.51
C ALA A 352 -18.15 -28.34 -3.13
N LEU A 353 -17.76 -28.10 -1.89
CA LEU A 353 -16.44 -28.46 -1.37
C LEU A 353 -16.29 -29.98 -1.18
N ASP A 354 -17.33 -30.66 -0.71
CA ASP A 354 -17.37 -32.13 -0.57
C ASP A 354 -17.19 -32.84 -1.91
N ALA A 355 -17.73 -32.26 -2.98
CA ALA A 355 -17.64 -32.79 -4.33
C ALA A 355 -16.45 -32.23 -5.14
N ALA A 356 -15.61 -31.37 -4.54
CA ALA A 356 -14.50 -30.73 -5.24
C ALA A 356 -13.39 -31.73 -5.59
N ALA A 357 -12.82 -31.58 -6.79
CA ALA A 357 -11.61 -32.31 -7.15
C ALA A 357 -10.41 -31.80 -6.31
N PRO A 358 -9.46 -32.68 -5.90
CA PRO A 358 -8.30 -32.26 -5.09
C PRO A 358 -7.40 -31.21 -5.75
N ASP A 359 -7.45 -31.08 -7.08
CA ASP A 359 -6.71 -30.07 -7.84
C ASP A 359 -7.53 -28.82 -8.19
N ALA A 360 -8.78 -28.72 -7.72
CA ALA A 360 -9.60 -27.52 -7.87
C ALA A 360 -8.93 -26.31 -7.20
N ASP A 361 -8.92 -25.17 -7.89
CA ASP A 361 -8.19 -23.97 -7.47
C ASP A 361 -9.05 -22.70 -7.41
N THR A 362 -10.30 -22.77 -7.85
CA THR A 362 -11.22 -21.63 -7.92
C THR A 362 -12.58 -22.01 -7.34
N LEU A 363 -13.03 -21.28 -6.34
CA LEU A 363 -14.41 -21.28 -5.86
C LEU A 363 -15.21 -20.20 -6.59
N VAL A 364 -16.32 -20.57 -7.22
CA VAL A 364 -17.35 -19.64 -7.72
C VAL A 364 -18.58 -19.77 -6.83
N VAL A 365 -19.08 -18.66 -6.27
CA VAL A 365 -20.12 -18.67 -5.23
C VAL A 365 -21.05 -17.45 -5.34
N ASP A 366 -22.32 -17.61 -4.97
CA ASP A 366 -23.28 -16.50 -5.04
C ASP A 366 -22.93 -15.36 -4.10
N PHE A 367 -22.91 -15.63 -2.80
CA PHE A 367 -22.64 -14.64 -1.77
C PHE A 367 -21.21 -14.79 -1.27
N PHE A 368 -20.56 -13.66 -0.95
CA PHE A 368 -19.27 -13.68 -0.27
C PHE A 368 -19.38 -14.54 1.01
N PRO A 369 -18.50 -15.54 1.22
CA PRO A 369 -18.64 -16.50 2.29
C PRO A 369 -18.89 -15.84 3.66
N ASP A 370 -19.92 -16.31 4.35
CA ASP A 370 -20.21 -15.88 5.72
C ASP A 370 -19.18 -16.43 6.71
N LEU A 371 -19.37 -16.18 8.00
CA LEU A 371 -18.41 -16.63 9.02
C LEU A 371 -18.26 -18.15 9.04
N LEU A 372 -19.37 -18.89 8.96
CA LEU A 372 -19.38 -20.34 9.14
C LEU A 372 -18.92 -21.05 7.87
N GLU A 373 -19.31 -20.54 6.70
CA GLU A 373 -18.73 -20.92 5.42
C GLU A 373 -17.21 -20.68 5.39
N HIS A 374 -16.76 -19.49 5.82
CA HIS A 374 -15.34 -19.17 5.90
C HIS A 374 -14.58 -20.15 6.82
N MET A 375 -15.12 -20.50 7.99
CA MET A 375 -14.52 -21.50 8.87
C MET A 375 -14.34 -22.86 8.18
N GLU A 376 -15.34 -23.31 7.42
CA GLU A 376 -15.25 -24.56 6.64
C GLU A 376 -14.16 -24.47 5.58
N LEU A 377 -14.12 -23.37 4.81
CA LEU A 377 -13.10 -23.15 3.77
C LEU A 377 -11.69 -23.20 4.36
N ILE A 378 -11.44 -22.49 5.45
CA ILE A 378 -10.10 -22.43 6.07
C ILE A 378 -9.70 -23.79 6.64
N THR A 379 -10.61 -24.48 7.33
CA THR A 379 -10.32 -25.79 7.94
C THR A 379 -10.07 -26.89 6.92
N ARG A 380 -10.59 -26.71 5.69
CA ARG A 380 -10.57 -27.70 4.61
C ARG A 380 -9.79 -27.23 3.40
N ILE A 381 -9.04 -26.14 3.51
CA ILE A 381 -8.31 -25.57 2.38
C ILE A 381 -7.29 -26.56 1.80
N GLY A 382 -6.77 -27.49 2.61
CA GLY A 382 -5.86 -28.55 2.19
C GLY A 382 -6.52 -29.69 1.41
N ASP A 383 -7.86 -29.76 1.40
CA ASP A 383 -8.62 -30.74 0.60
C ASP A 383 -8.62 -30.34 -0.90
N VAL A 384 -8.28 -29.08 -1.20
CA VAL A 384 -8.23 -28.48 -2.53
C VAL A 384 -6.93 -27.69 -2.73
N LYS A 385 -6.72 -27.10 -3.90
CA LYS A 385 -5.62 -26.16 -4.18
C LYS A 385 -6.14 -24.73 -4.35
N LEU A 386 -7.03 -24.31 -3.45
CA LEU A 386 -7.73 -23.03 -3.55
C LEU A 386 -6.75 -21.85 -3.67
N LYS A 387 -6.84 -21.14 -4.79
CA LYS A 387 -6.09 -19.91 -5.09
C LYS A 387 -7.00 -18.72 -5.34
N ARG A 388 -8.26 -18.97 -5.71
CA ARG A 388 -9.20 -17.93 -6.11
C ARG A 388 -10.60 -18.15 -5.54
N ILE A 389 -11.22 -17.07 -5.07
CA ILE A 389 -12.66 -17.01 -4.79
C ILE A 389 -13.28 -15.97 -5.73
N VAL A 390 -14.36 -16.31 -6.41
CA VAL A 390 -15.16 -15.42 -7.25
C VAL A 390 -16.58 -15.38 -6.70
N PHE A 391 -17.01 -14.25 -6.15
CA PHE A 391 -18.37 -14.06 -5.65
C PHE A 391 -19.13 -13.03 -6.50
N ARG A 392 -20.47 -13.09 -6.51
CA ARG A 392 -21.30 -12.10 -7.24
C ARG A 392 -22.05 -11.10 -6.34
N LYS A 393 -22.39 -11.49 -5.11
CA LYS A 393 -23.15 -10.68 -4.15
C LYS A 393 -22.37 -10.51 -2.86
N ALA A 394 -22.20 -9.27 -2.41
CA ALA A 394 -21.44 -8.96 -1.20
C ALA A 394 -22.14 -9.44 0.08
N SER A 395 -23.48 -9.38 0.13
CA SER A 395 -24.27 -9.73 1.30
C SER A 395 -25.64 -10.29 0.92
N ARG A 396 -26.15 -11.18 1.77
CA ARG A 396 -27.50 -11.75 1.68
C ARG A 396 -28.59 -10.75 2.06
N THR A 397 -28.28 -9.85 2.99
CA THR A 397 -29.25 -8.93 3.60
C THR A 397 -28.96 -7.47 3.32
N HIS A 398 -27.76 -7.14 2.85
CA HIS A 398 -27.30 -5.77 2.58
C HIS A 398 -26.86 -5.57 1.12
N GLY A 399 -27.29 -6.46 0.22
CA GLY A 399 -27.01 -6.38 -1.22
C GLY A 399 -25.54 -6.14 -1.55
N TYR A 400 -25.24 -4.92 -2.02
CA TYR A 400 -23.91 -4.48 -2.47
C TYR A 400 -22.91 -4.16 -1.34
N PHE A 401 -23.31 -4.22 -0.07
CA PHE A 401 -22.52 -3.68 1.03
C PHE A 401 -21.92 -4.75 1.95
N LEU A 402 -20.59 -4.73 2.08
CA LEU A 402 -19.83 -5.59 2.98
C LEU A 402 -19.86 -5.09 4.42
N SER A 403 -20.02 -6.01 5.37
CA SER A 403 -19.88 -5.72 6.81
C SER A 403 -18.42 -5.60 7.22
N SER A 404 -18.12 -4.94 8.36
CA SER A 404 -16.77 -4.94 8.96
C SER A 404 -16.19 -6.35 9.14
N ASN A 405 -17.02 -7.35 9.47
CA ASN A 405 -16.58 -8.74 9.58
C ASN A 405 -16.24 -9.37 8.23
N ALA A 406 -16.91 -8.95 7.14
CA ALA A 406 -16.58 -9.40 5.80
C ALA A 406 -15.23 -8.85 5.34
N HIS A 407 -14.92 -7.59 5.66
CA HIS A 407 -13.58 -7.02 5.44
C HIS A 407 -12.49 -7.83 6.16
N ALA A 408 -12.70 -8.20 7.43
CA ALA A 408 -11.74 -9.05 8.15
C ALA A 408 -11.53 -10.44 7.49
N ARG A 409 -12.56 -10.99 6.83
CA ARG A 409 -12.42 -12.23 6.05
C ARG A 409 -11.68 -12.02 4.75
N LEU A 410 -11.85 -10.86 4.08
CA LEU A 410 -11.03 -10.48 2.93
C LEU A 410 -9.54 -10.39 3.33
N ASP A 411 -9.24 -9.77 4.48
CA ASP A 411 -7.88 -9.70 5.04
C ASP A 411 -7.31 -11.09 5.34
N THR A 412 -8.15 -12.00 5.84
CA THR A 412 -7.73 -13.39 6.11
C THR A 412 -7.37 -14.11 4.82
N PHE A 413 -8.17 -13.97 3.75
CA PHE A 413 -7.88 -14.59 2.46
C PHE A 413 -6.62 -14.02 1.81
N ASP A 414 -6.40 -12.71 1.88
CA ASP A 414 -5.17 -12.09 1.40
C ASP A 414 -3.93 -12.60 2.17
N ALA A 415 -4.02 -12.68 3.49
CA ALA A 415 -2.93 -13.13 4.36
C ALA A 415 -2.48 -14.58 4.07
N ILE A 416 -3.38 -15.44 3.57
CA ILE A 416 -3.06 -16.82 3.17
C ILE A 416 -2.83 -16.99 1.66
N GLY A 417 -2.82 -15.89 0.89
CA GLY A 417 -2.52 -15.90 -0.55
C GLY A 417 -3.67 -16.35 -1.45
N VAL A 418 -4.93 -16.30 -0.97
CA VAL A 418 -6.12 -16.59 -1.78
C VAL A 418 -6.66 -15.28 -2.38
N GLY A 419 -6.62 -15.18 -3.71
CA GLY A 419 -7.13 -14.00 -4.42
C GLY A 419 -8.65 -13.96 -4.43
N VAL A 420 -9.25 -12.86 -3.97
CA VAL A 420 -10.70 -12.67 -4.00
C VAL A 420 -11.09 -11.76 -5.15
N TYR A 421 -12.10 -12.18 -5.91
CA TYR A 421 -12.64 -11.48 -7.05
C TYR A 421 -14.15 -11.27 -6.88
N TRP A 422 -14.62 -10.10 -7.24
CA TRP A 422 -16.04 -9.77 -7.26
C TRP A 422 -16.51 -9.63 -8.70
N TYR A 423 -17.36 -10.55 -9.15
CA TYR A 423 -18.18 -10.38 -10.34
C TYR A 423 -19.35 -9.45 -10.02
N ASP A 424 -19.22 -8.17 -10.33
CA ASP A 424 -20.25 -7.19 -10.05
C ASP A 424 -21.32 -7.22 -11.15
N GLU A 425 -22.50 -7.71 -10.81
CA GLU A 425 -23.65 -7.83 -11.70
C GLU A 425 -24.13 -6.47 -12.24
N THR A 426 -23.87 -5.38 -11.50
CA THR A 426 -24.33 -4.03 -11.87
C THR A 426 -23.44 -3.43 -12.94
N THR A 427 -22.12 -3.51 -12.76
CA THR A 427 -21.14 -3.03 -13.75
C THR A 427 -20.84 -4.06 -14.84
N LYS A 428 -21.30 -5.31 -14.66
CA LYS A 428 -21.06 -6.47 -15.55
C LYS A 428 -19.58 -6.73 -15.76
N ASP A 429 -18.81 -6.63 -14.69
CA ASP A 429 -17.37 -6.79 -14.73
C ASP A 429 -16.82 -7.57 -13.52
N VAL A 430 -15.53 -7.90 -13.54
CA VAL A 430 -14.83 -8.59 -12.47
C VAL A 430 -13.68 -7.77 -11.92
N TYR A 431 -13.66 -7.62 -10.60
CA TYR A 431 -12.68 -6.82 -9.86
C TYR A 431 -11.90 -7.70 -8.89
N MET A 432 -10.59 -7.49 -8.82
CA MET A 432 -9.68 -8.15 -7.88
C MET A 432 -9.51 -7.32 -6.62
N HIS A 433 -9.64 -7.96 -5.46
CA HIS A 433 -9.33 -7.33 -4.18
C HIS A 433 -7.82 -7.07 -4.07
N THR A 434 -7.45 -5.82 -3.85
CA THR A 434 -6.07 -5.30 -3.95
C THR A 434 -5.82 -4.30 -2.83
N TYR A 435 -4.70 -4.45 -2.11
CA TYR A 435 -4.35 -3.57 -1.00
C TYR A 435 -3.50 -2.37 -1.42
N LYS A 436 -3.82 -1.20 -0.82
CA LYS A 436 -3.00 0.01 -0.82
C LYS A 436 -2.93 0.53 0.62
N LYS A 437 -1.71 0.73 1.15
CA LYS A 437 -1.46 1.16 2.54
C LYS A 437 -2.28 0.35 3.56
N ASP A 438 -2.28 -0.97 3.44
CA ASP A 438 -3.01 -1.89 4.32
C ASP A 438 -4.56 -1.77 4.27
N HIS A 439 -5.10 -1.09 3.25
CA HIS A 439 -6.55 -1.01 2.99
C HIS A 439 -6.90 -1.69 1.66
N GLY A 440 -7.85 -2.63 1.71
CA GLY A 440 -8.29 -3.40 0.54
C GLY A 440 -9.31 -2.66 -0.32
N PHE A 441 -9.16 -2.73 -1.64
CA PHE A 441 -10.10 -2.18 -2.63
C PHE A 441 -10.30 -3.17 -3.77
N PHE A 442 -11.48 -3.17 -4.37
CA PHE A 442 -11.76 -3.89 -5.61
C PHE A 442 -11.31 -3.06 -6.81
N VAL A 443 -10.40 -3.62 -7.62
CA VAL A 443 -9.77 -2.94 -8.77
C VAL A 443 -9.73 -3.90 -9.95
N ARG A 444 -9.83 -3.38 -11.18
CA ARG A 444 -9.56 -4.19 -12.38
C ARG A 444 -8.11 -4.70 -12.35
N GLU A 445 -7.89 -5.96 -12.69
CA GLU A 445 -6.57 -6.62 -12.55
C GLU A 445 -5.46 -5.87 -13.30
N GLU A 446 -5.76 -5.35 -14.49
CA GLU A 446 -4.84 -4.53 -15.29
C GLU A 446 -4.47 -3.18 -14.65
N ASN A 447 -5.28 -2.66 -13.74
CA ASN A 447 -5.07 -1.40 -13.02
C ASN A 447 -4.45 -1.59 -11.63
N ALA A 448 -4.28 -2.82 -11.14
CA ALA A 448 -3.87 -3.09 -9.77
C ALA A 448 -2.51 -2.49 -9.42
N GLN A 449 -1.54 -2.56 -10.34
CA GLN A 449 -0.21 -1.99 -10.14
C GLN A 449 -0.26 -0.45 -10.12
N LYS A 450 -0.92 0.14 -11.12
CA LYS A 450 -1.17 1.58 -11.22
C LYS A 450 -1.82 2.11 -9.93
N PHE A 451 -2.84 1.43 -9.42
CA PHE A 451 -3.51 1.79 -8.16
C PHE A 451 -2.57 1.79 -6.94
N LYS A 452 -1.71 0.77 -6.81
CA LYS A 452 -0.74 0.67 -5.71
C LYS A 452 0.24 1.84 -5.70
N GLU A 453 0.74 2.21 -6.88
CA GLU A 453 1.72 3.28 -7.08
C GLU A 453 1.11 4.69 -7.12
N ALA A 454 -0.21 4.79 -7.34
CA ALA A 454 -0.84 6.08 -7.56
C ALA A 454 -0.75 7.01 -6.35
N THR A 455 -0.51 8.29 -6.59
CA THR A 455 -0.76 9.34 -5.59
C THR A 455 -2.27 9.55 -5.49
N VAL A 456 -2.88 9.38 -4.32
CA VAL A 456 -4.34 9.47 -4.17
C VAL A 456 -4.74 10.73 -3.40
N LEU A 457 -5.62 11.54 -4.01
CA LEU A 457 -6.23 12.72 -3.39
C LEU A 457 -7.61 12.35 -2.86
N ALA A 458 -7.84 12.51 -1.55
CA ALA A 458 -9.17 12.42 -0.97
C ALA A 458 -9.91 13.75 -1.14
N PHE A 459 -11.01 13.73 -1.89
CA PHE A 459 -11.89 14.87 -2.07
C PHE A 459 -13.15 14.71 -1.22
N TYR A 460 -13.27 15.58 -0.23
CA TYR A 460 -14.46 15.69 0.62
C TYR A 460 -15.26 16.94 0.24
N GLY A 461 -16.58 16.87 0.38
CA GLY A 461 -17.46 18.02 0.14
C GLY A 461 -18.93 17.62 0.11
N SER A 462 -19.78 18.58 -0.27
CA SER A 462 -21.23 18.41 -0.35
C SER A 462 -21.65 17.32 -1.32
N ALA A 463 -22.64 16.51 -0.93
CA ALA A 463 -23.37 15.59 -1.81
C ALA A 463 -24.48 16.29 -2.61
N TYR A 464 -24.84 17.52 -2.24
CA TYR A 464 -25.86 18.31 -2.91
C TYR A 464 -25.32 18.97 -4.18
N SER A 465 -26.25 19.44 -5.02
CA SER A 465 -25.93 20.19 -6.23
C SER A 465 -25.05 21.40 -5.95
N LEU A 466 -24.12 21.67 -6.87
CA LEU A 466 -23.19 22.77 -6.80
C LEU A 466 -23.64 23.91 -7.70
N GLU A 467 -23.38 25.15 -7.28
CA GLU A 467 -23.50 26.29 -8.17
C GLU A 467 -22.40 26.28 -9.24
N GLN A 468 -22.61 27.03 -10.32
CA GLN A 468 -21.67 27.07 -11.44
C GLN A 468 -20.30 27.63 -11.01
N ALA A 469 -20.28 28.62 -10.12
CA ALA A 469 -19.05 29.19 -9.59
C ALA A 469 -18.23 28.15 -8.79
N ASP A 470 -18.89 27.37 -7.92
CA ASP A 470 -18.25 26.28 -7.18
C ASP A 470 -17.74 25.18 -8.11
N THR A 471 -18.52 24.84 -9.13
CA THR A 471 -18.14 23.86 -10.15
C THR A 471 -16.87 24.26 -10.87
N ALA A 472 -16.79 25.51 -11.34
CA ALA A 472 -15.61 26.04 -12.03
C ALA A 472 -14.38 26.06 -11.10
N ARG A 473 -14.58 26.48 -9.84
CA ARG A 473 -13.52 26.55 -8.83
C ARG A 473 -12.93 25.16 -8.52
N ILE A 474 -13.78 24.18 -8.20
CA ILE A 474 -13.37 22.80 -7.89
C ILE A 474 -12.70 22.14 -9.10
N SER A 475 -13.24 22.34 -10.30
CA SER A 475 -12.63 21.81 -11.53
C SER A 475 -11.23 22.40 -11.76
N GLY A 476 -11.07 23.72 -11.56
CA GLY A 476 -9.76 24.38 -11.64
C GLY A 476 -8.75 23.83 -10.64
N LEU A 477 -9.20 23.50 -9.42
CA LEU A 477 -8.35 22.84 -8.43
C LEU A 477 -7.91 21.44 -8.87
N VAL A 478 -8.83 20.60 -9.32
CA VAL A 478 -8.52 19.25 -9.82
C VAL A 478 -7.54 19.32 -10.99
N ASP A 479 -7.72 20.27 -11.91
CA ASP A 479 -6.82 20.50 -13.04
C ASP A 479 -5.40 20.87 -12.59
N LYS A 480 -5.27 21.82 -11.68
CA LYS A 480 -3.95 22.26 -11.16
C LYS A 480 -3.24 21.17 -10.38
N LEU A 481 -3.97 20.43 -9.54
CA LEU A 481 -3.40 19.33 -8.78
C LEU A 481 -3.02 18.15 -9.68
N THR A 482 -3.82 17.84 -10.70
CA THR A 482 -3.47 16.79 -11.66
C THR A 482 -2.22 17.16 -12.46
N ALA A 483 -2.08 18.43 -12.86
CA ALA A 483 -0.87 18.92 -13.51
C ALA A 483 0.36 18.90 -12.58
N PHE A 484 0.21 19.33 -11.32
CA PHE A 484 1.30 19.35 -10.35
C PHE A 484 1.77 17.96 -9.98
N ILE A 485 0.83 17.05 -9.68
CA ILE A 485 1.16 15.68 -9.32
C ILE A 485 1.73 14.97 -10.55
N GLY A 486 1.09 15.07 -11.71
CA GLY A 486 1.51 14.44 -12.97
C GLY A 486 0.83 13.09 -13.21
N SER A 487 1.54 12.16 -13.86
CA SER A 487 1.06 10.80 -14.11
C SER A 487 0.77 10.01 -12.83
N ASN A 488 0.00 8.92 -12.95
CA ASN A 488 -0.27 8.01 -11.84
C ASN A 488 -0.97 8.68 -10.63
N LEU A 489 -1.97 9.52 -10.92
CA LEU A 489 -2.86 10.12 -9.91
C LEU A 489 -4.11 9.25 -9.72
N GLY A 490 -4.63 9.25 -8.48
CA GLY A 490 -5.96 8.77 -8.15
C GLY A 490 -6.76 9.82 -7.37
N VAL A 491 -8.09 9.79 -7.51
CA VAL A 491 -9.02 10.57 -6.68
C VAL A 491 -9.93 9.59 -5.92
N LEU A 492 -10.00 9.73 -4.60
CA LEU A 492 -10.85 8.94 -3.72
C LEU A 492 -11.94 9.83 -3.12
N THR A 493 -13.19 9.35 -3.15
CA THR A 493 -14.35 10.06 -2.60
C THR A 493 -15.26 9.11 -1.79
N GLY A 494 -16.36 9.64 -1.25
CA GLY A 494 -17.43 8.82 -0.65
C GLY A 494 -18.38 8.17 -1.67
N GLY A 495 -18.24 8.46 -2.97
CA GLY A 495 -19.01 7.79 -4.03
C GLY A 495 -20.45 8.30 -4.25
N GLY A 496 -20.74 9.56 -3.95
CA GLY A 496 -22.05 10.17 -4.26
C GLY A 496 -21.95 11.43 -5.12
N GLY A 497 -23.07 12.16 -5.23
CA GLY A 497 -23.19 13.35 -6.06
C GLY A 497 -22.39 14.58 -5.59
N GLY A 498 -22.70 15.74 -6.16
CA GLY A 498 -22.11 17.03 -5.78
C GLY A 498 -20.60 17.09 -6.04
N VAL A 499 -19.83 17.49 -5.02
CA VAL A 499 -18.36 17.61 -5.09
C VAL A 499 -17.70 16.29 -5.46
N MET A 500 -18.20 15.18 -4.91
CA MET A 500 -17.59 13.86 -5.07
C MET A 500 -17.66 13.42 -6.54
N ARG A 501 -18.86 13.47 -7.15
CA ARG A 501 -19.02 13.22 -8.59
C ARG A 501 -18.15 14.14 -9.43
N LEU A 502 -18.22 15.45 -9.21
CA LEU A 502 -17.46 16.43 -9.97
C LEU A 502 -15.94 16.13 -9.93
N ALA A 503 -15.39 15.87 -8.74
CA ALA A 503 -13.98 15.55 -8.59
C ALA A 503 -13.59 14.28 -9.37
N THR A 504 -14.42 13.23 -9.32
CA THR A 504 -14.17 11.99 -10.07
C THR A 504 -14.28 12.18 -11.59
N GLU A 505 -15.29 12.90 -12.09
CA GLU A 505 -15.48 13.15 -13.52
C GLU A 505 -14.34 14.00 -14.09
N THR A 506 -14.00 15.10 -13.42
CA THR A 506 -12.89 15.97 -13.84
C THR A 506 -11.58 15.21 -13.81
N ALA A 507 -11.28 14.45 -12.75
CA ALA A 507 -10.05 13.67 -12.66
C ALA A 507 -9.96 12.58 -13.74
N ARG A 508 -11.07 11.88 -14.03
CA ARG A 508 -11.15 10.89 -15.11
C ARG A 508 -10.84 11.50 -16.47
N SER A 509 -11.36 12.70 -16.74
CA SER A 509 -11.08 13.42 -18.00
C SER A 509 -9.59 13.73 -18.22
N LYS A 510 -8.79 13.69 -17.16
CA LYS A 510 -7.33 13.87 -17.18
C LYS A 510 -6.55 12.55 -17.08
N GLY A 511 -7.21 11.40 -17.15
CA GLY A 511 -6.57 10.07 -17.10
C GLY A 511 -6.16 9.58 -15.70
N ALA A 512 -6.64 10.24 -14.64
CA ALA A 512 -6.45 9.78 -13.27
C ALA A 512 -7.37 8.59 -12.95
N LEU A 513 -6.94 7.73 -12.03
CA LEU A 513 -7.81 6.70 -11.46
C LEU A 513 -8.89 7.36 -10.59
N THR A 514 -10.09 6.86 -10.66
CA THR A 514 -11.22 7.30 -9.84
C THR A 514 -11.61 6.21 -8.85
N GLY A 515 -11.96 6.59 -7.62
CA GLY A 515 -12.38 5.63 -6.63
C GLY A 515 -13.31 6.14 -5.56
N ALA A 516 -13.94 5.19 -4.88
CA ALA A 516 -15.00 5.45 -3.92
C ALA A 516 -15.00 4.47 -2.74
N CYS A 517 -15.27 5.00 -1.55
CA CYS A 517 -15.66 4.22 -0.37
C CYS A 517 -17.18 4.39 -0.16
N PHE A 518 -17.96 3.50 -0.77
CA PHE A 518 -19.42 3.55 -0.72
C PHE A 518 -19.95 3.16 0.67
N LEU A 519 -20.96 3.87 1.15
CA LEU A 519 -21.68 3.56 2.38
C LEU A 519 -23.13 3.24 2.04
N GLU A 520 -23.68 2.19 2.65
CA GLU A 520 -25.09 1.83 2.55
C GLU A 520 -25.93 2.96 3.14
N LEU A 521 -26.59 3.74 2.28
CA LEU A 521 -27.46 4.84 2.65
C LEU A 521 -28.64 4.90 1.67
N GLU A 522 -29.87 4.90 2.18
CA GLU A 522 -31.07 5.01 1.33
C GLU A 522 -31.12 6.35 0.58
N ALA A 523 -30.70 7.43 1.24
CA ALA A 523 -30.76 8.79 0.70
C ALA A 523 -29.66 9.10 -0.34
N GLN A 524 -28.66 8.24 -0.47
CA GLN A 524 -27.49 8.48 -1.31
C GLN A 524 -27.04 7.19 -2.00
N PRO A 525 -27.69 6.81 -3.12
CA PRO A 525 -27.31 5.62 -3.85
C PRO A 525 -25.88 5.75 -4.40
N PRO A 526 -25.11 4.65 -4.47
CA PRO A 526 -23.75 4.68 -4.96
C PRO A 526 -23.70 5.01 -6.46
N GLU A 527 -22.89 6.00 -6.84
CA GLU A 527 -22.58 6.24 -8.26
C GLU A 527 -21.47 5.27 -8.70
N LEU A 528 -21.90 4.14 -9.28
CA LEU A 528 -21.00 3.09 -9.75
C LEU A 528 -20.23 3.50 -11.02
N GLY A 529 -19.15 2.78 -11.31
CA GLY A 529 -18.31 3.03 -12.49
C GLY A 529 -17.01 3.77 -12.20
N VAL A 530 -16.47 3.64 -10.99
CA VAL A 530 -15.11 4.05 -10.62
C VAL A 530 -14.09 2.94 -10.90
N ASP A 531 -12.80 3.27 -10.97
CA ASP A 531 -11.72 2.33 -11.29
C ASP A 531 -11.34 1.43 -10.11
N PHE A 532 -11.49 1.95 -8.88
CA PHE A 532 -11.29 1.22 -7.63
C PHE A 532 -12.36 1.57 -6.60
N PHE A 533 -12.85 0.60 -5.85
CA PHE A 533 -13.88 0.89 -4.84
C PHE A 533 -13.83 -0.06 -3.66
N ASN A 534 -14.51 0.34 -2.59
CA ASN A 534 -14.93 -0.58 -1.56
C ASN A 534 -16.30 -0.19 -1.00
N THR A 535 -16.99 -1.11 -0.35
CA THR A 535 -18.37 -0.93 0.11
C THR A 535 -18.52 -1.26 1.59
N PHE A 536 -19.35 -0.50 2.28
CA PHE A 536 -19.53 -0.61 3.72
C PHE A 536 -21.01 -0.53 4.06
N GLN A 537 -21.46 -1.42 4.94
CA GLN A 537 -22.79 -1.32 5.55
C GLN A 537 -22.90 -0.07 6.42
N GLU A 538 -24.12 0.41 6.65
CA GLU A 538 -24.39 1.62 7.45
C GLU A 538 -23.75 1.53 8.85
N SER A 539 -23.89 0.36 9.48
CA SER A 539 -23.31 0.04 10.80
C SER A 539 -21.77 0.11 10.84
N SER A 540 -21.12 0.15 9.67
CA SER A 540 -19.67 0.23 9.49
C SER A 540 -19.21 1.64 9.08
N ARG A 541 -20.03 2.70 9.22
CA ARG A 541 -19.66 4.09 8.89
C ARG A 541 -18.30 4.51 9.46
N HIS A 542 -18.06 4.35 10.77
CA HIS A 542 -16.77 4.75 11.36
C HIS A 542 -15.60 3.86 10.90
N PHE A 543 -15.88 2.60 10.58
CA PHE A 543 -14.89 1.69 10.02
C PHE A 543 -14.48 2.11 8.60
N ARG A 544 -15.43 2.56 7.78
CA ARG A 544 -15.19 3.13 6.44
C ARG A 544 -14.22 4.30 6.48
N GLN A 545 -14.27 5.16 7.49
CA GLN A 545 -13.43 6.37 7.53
C GLN A 545 -11.94 6.02 7.55
N LYS A 546 -11.57 4.87 8.13
CA LYS A 546 -10.20 4.35 8.09
C LYS A 546 -9.71 4.07 6.67
N TRP A 547 -10.59 3.67 5.74
CA TRP A 547 -10.19 3.41 4.35
C TRP A 547 -9.72 4.66 3.61
N PHE A 548 -10.09 5.85 4.07
CA PHE A 548 -9.57 7.09 3.48
C PHE A 548 -8.09 7.32 3.81
N GLU A 549 -7.52 6.65 4.82
CA GLU A 549 -6.06 6.66 5.11
C GLU A 549 -5.24 6.10 3.92
N ALA A 550 -5.87 5.41 2.96
CA ALA A 550 -5.28 5.04 1.69
C ALA A 550 -4.86 6.26 0.83
N ALA A 551 -5.51 7.41 1.03
CA ALA A 551 -5.17 8.67 0.36
C ALA A 551 -3.88 9.30 0.91
N ASP A 552 -3.20 10.08 0.10
CA ASP A 552 -1.98 10.81 0.45
C ASP A 552 -2.27 12.22 0.94
N PHE A 553 -3.30 12.85 0.38
CA PHE A 553 -3.66 14.24 0.65
C PHE A 553 -5.16 14.39 0.85
N CYS A 554 -5.54 15.34 1.72
CA CYS A 554 -6.92 15.65 2.05
C CYS A 554 -7.31 17.04 1.53
N ILE A 555 -8.41 17.09 0.81
CA ILE A 555 -8.98 18.33 0.26
C ILE A 555 -10.44 18.41 0.70
N PHE A 556 -10.73 19.39 1.54
CA PHE A 556 -12.05 19.69 2.08
C PHE A 556 -12.66 20.85 1.30
N ASN A 557 -13.57 20.53 0.38
CA ASN A 557 -14.39 21.53 -0.31
C ASN A 557 -15.62 21.87 0.52
N VAL A 558 -16.34 22.93 0.14
CA VAL A 558 -17.63 23.30 0.74
C VAL A 558 -18.52 22.06 0.92
N GLY A 559 -19.02 21.88 2.14
CA GLY A 559 -19.69 20.66 2.56
C GLY A 559 -20.46 20.80 3.86
N GLY A 560 -21.18 19.74 4.22
CA GLY A 560 -22.04 19.70 5.40
C GLY A 560 -21.43 18.91 6.56
N VAL A 561 -22.30 18.34 7.40
CA VAL A 561 -21.92 17.58 8.59
C VAL A 561 -21.07 16.34 8.29
N GLY A 562 -21.26 15.70 7.14
CA GLY A 562 -20.40 14.59 6.69
C GLY A 562 -18.97 15.05 6.43
N THR A 563 -18.79 16.18 5.73
CA THR A 563 -17.47 16.78 5.51
C THR A 563 -16.83 17.23 6.83
N LEU A 564 -17.63 17.76 7.77
CA LEU A 564 -17.14 18.16 9.09
C LEU A 564 -16.66 16.96 9.94
N GLU A 565 -17.33 15.81 9.85
CA GLU A 565 -16.85 14.57 10.47
C GLU A 565 -15.46 14.19 9.95
N GLU A 566 -15.27 14.21 8.63
CA GLU A 566 -13.99 13.89 7.99
C GLU A 566 -12.88 14.86 8.41
N ILE A 567 -13.20 16.17 8.49
CA ILE A 567 -12.26 17.17 9.00
C ILE A 567 -11.83 16.81 10.43
N GLY A 568 -12.76 16.45 11.31
CA GLY A 568 -12.45 16.09 12.69
C GLY A 568 -11.53 14.86 12.79
N ILE A 569 -11.82 13.82 12.00
CA ILE A 569 -11.03 12.59 11.93
C ILE A 569 -9.64 12.90 11.39
N GLU A 570 -9.55 13.57 10.24
CA GLU A 570 -8.28 13.76 9.56
C GLU A 570 -7.36 14.74 10.28
N MET A 571 -7.91 15.78 10.92
CA MET A 571 -7.12 16.68 11.76
C MET A 571 -6.56 15.94 12.99
N CYS A 572 -7.30 14.97 13.53
CA CYS A 572 -6.78 14.08 14.57
C CYS A 572 -5.70 13.14 14.01
N ASN A 573 -5.89 12.58 12.83
CA ASN A 573 -4.90 11.72 12.17
C ASN A 573 -3.56 12.45 11.95
N LEU A 574 -3.61 13.72 11.51
CA LEU A 574 -2.43 14.58 11.39
C LEU A 574 -1.75 14.77 12.74
N LYS A 575 -2.51 15.15 13.77
CA LYS A 575 -1.98 15.40 15.13
C LYS A 575 -1.34 14.16 15.74
N LEU A 576 -1.96 12.99 15.57
CA LEU A 576 -1.54 11.72 16.18
C LEU A 576 -0.42 11.02 15.41
N GLY A 577 -0.01 11.55 14.24
CA GLY A 577 0.98 10.90 13.37
C GLY A 577 0.46 9.61 12.72
N ILE A 578 -0.87 9.44 12.64
CA ILE A 578 -1.49 8.37 11.84
C ILE A 578 -1.26 8.67 10.36
N ARG A 579 -1.48 9.93 9.97
CA ARG A 579 -1.01 10.44 8.69
C ARG A 579 0.35 11.13 8.86
N PRO A 580 1.23 11.05 7.86
CA PRO A 580 2.42 11.88 7.80
C PRO A 580 2.02 13.36 7.79
N ARG A 581 2.95 14.24 8.16
CA ARG A 581 2.71 15.68 8.06
C ARG A 581 2.69 16.07 6.58
N THR A 582 1.49 16.20 6.03
CA THR A 582 1.19 16.56 4.64
C THR A 582 0.23 17.74 4.58
N PRO A 583 0.09 18.42 3.42
CA PRO A 583 -0.88 19.49 3.22
C PRO A 583 -2.33 19.07 3.39
N TYR A 584 -3.07 19.87 4.15
CA TYR A 584 -4.52 19.81 4.33
C TYR A 584 -5.13 21.09 3.75
N VAL A 585 -5.99 20.95 2.76
CA VAL A 585 -6.57 22.10 2.03
C VAL A 585 -8.05 22.23 2.36
N PHE A 586 -8.44 23.39 2.84
CA PHE A 586 -9.82 23.82 3.01
C PHE A 586 -10.16 24.79 1.88
N TYR A 587 -10.83 24.28 0.85
CA TYR A 587 -11.13 24.99 -0.39
C TYR A 587 -12.53 25.61 -0.35
N GLY A 588 -12.64 26.92 -0.58
CA GLY A 588 -13.82 27.69 -0.20
C GLY A 588 -13.58 28.53 1.06
N ALA A 589 -12.52 29.35 1.08
CA ALA A 589 -12.05 30.05 2.28
C ALA A 589 -13.13 30.90 2.96
N GLY A 590 -13.98 31.56 2.15
CA GLY A 590 -15.12 32.33 2.67
C GLY A 590 -16.10 31.48 3.49
N PHE A 591 -16.40 30.27 3.03
CA PHE A 591 -17.27 29.32 3.73
C PHE A 591 -16.63 28.80 5.03
N TRP A 592 -15.32 28.56 5.00
CA TRP A 592 -14.57 27.99 6.13
C TRP A 592 -14.08 29.00 7.17
N LYS A 593 -14.42 30.29 7.03
CA LYS A 593 -13.89 31.39 7.86
C LYS A 593 -14.05 31.16 9.36
N ASP A 594 -15.20 30.65 9.81
CA ASP A 594 -15.43 30.44 11.24
C ASP A 594 -14.72 29.20 11.78
N LEU A 595 -14.62 28.14 10.98
CA LEU A 595 -13.81 26.97 11.31
C LEU A 595 -12.32 27.35 11.39
N GLN A 596 -11.83 28.22 10.50
CA GLN A 596 -10.48 28.75 10.53
C GLN A 596 -10.21 29.49 11.85
N LYS A 597 -11.11 30.38 12.27
CA LYS A 597 -11.00 31.07 13.57
C LYS A 597 -10.96 30.08 14.73
N GLN A 598 -11.82 29.06 14.70
CA GLN A 598 -11.86 28.03 15.74
C GLN A 598 -10.56 27.22 15.79
N PHE A 599 -9.99 26.88 14.63
CA PHE A 599 -8.71 26.19 14.54
C PHE A 599 -7.57 26.98 15.20
N TYR A 600 -7.46 28.28 14.88
CA TYR A 600 -6.46 29.14 15.52
C TYR A 600 -6.71 29.30 17.02
N ALA A 601 -7.97 29.45 17.45
CA ALA A 601 -8.31 29.49 18.88
C ALA A 601 -7.88 28.21 19.61
N MET A 602 -8.03 27.03 19.00
CA MET A 602 -7.54 25.77 19.57
C MET A 602 -6.01 25.76 19.72
N ILE A 603 -5.27 26.34 18.78
CA ILE A 603 -3.81 26.47 18.88
C ILE A 603 -3.43 27.42 20.01
N ASP A 604 -4.03 28.62 20.03
CA ASP A 604 -3.72 29.66 21.01
C ASP A 604 -4.02 29.21 22.45
N GLN A 605 -5.11 28.47 22.64
CA GLN A 605 -5.50 27.87 23.92
C GLN A 605 -4.78 26.56 24.23
N LYS A 606 -3.77 26.18 23.43
CA LYS A 606 -2.94 24.96 23.60
C LYS A 606 -3.77 23.66 23.60
N ARG A 607 -4.88 23.63 22.87
CA ARG A 607 -5.70 22.44 22.60
C ARG A 607 -5.27 21.71 21.32
N ALA A 608 -4.58 22.40 20.41
CA ALA A 608 -3.90 21.85 19.25
C ALA A 608 -2.41 22.28 19.21
N PRO A 609 -1.49 21.44 18.68
CA PRO A 609 -0.10 21.84 18.50
C PRO A 609 0.08 22.99 17.50
N ALA A 610 0.94 23.95 17.83
CA ALA A 610 1.18 25.12 16.98
C ALA A 610 1.73 24.77 15.58
N TRP A 611 2.49 23.67 15.45
CA TRP A 611 3.05 23.24 14.16
C TRP A 611 1.98 22.84 13.14
N MET A 612 0.74 22.55 13.55
CA MET A 612 -0.33 22.17 12.61
C MET A 612 -0.63 23.28 11.60
N LYS A 613 -0.41 24.56 11.98
CA LYS A 613 -0.61 25.71 11.08
C LYS A 613 0.24 25.64 9.81
N ASP A 614 1.38 24.96 9.86
CA ASP A 614 2.30 24.85 8.73
C ASP A 614 1.81 23.85 7.67
N TYR A 615 0.78 23.06 8.00
CA TYR A 615 0.22 22.00 7.18
C TYR A 615 -1.24 22.23 6.78
N VAL A 616 -1.87 23.33 7.24
CA VAL A 616 -3.26 23.67 6.93
C VAL A 616 -3.35 24.95 6.09
N LEU A 617 -4.05 24.88 4.96
CA LEU A 617 -4.33 26.02 4.10
C LEU A 617 -5.84 26.21 3.92
N PHE A 618 -6.32 27.44 4.14
CA PHE A 618 -7.67 27.88 3.75
C PHE A 618 -7.52 28.80 2.54
N THR A 619 -8.09 28.44 1.39
CA THR A 619 -7.92 29.23 0.16
C THR A 619 -9.06 29.03 -0.84
N ASP A 620 -9.18 29.95 -1.79
CA ASP A 620 -9.98 29.84 -3.01
C ASP A 620 -9.10 29.77 -4.28
N ASP A 621 -7.78 29.94 -4.15
CA ASP A 621 -6.81 29.97 -5.25
C ASP A 621 -6.14 28.60 -5.44
N ALA A 622 -6.42 27.96 -6.57
CA ALA A 622 -5.81 26.68 -6.92
C ALA A 622 -4.28 26.78 -7.13
N ASP A 623 -3.76 27.94 -7.56
CA ASP A 623 -2.31 28.15 -7.68
C ASP A 623 -1.65 28.30 -6.30
N GLU A 624 -2.35 28.88 -5.31
CA GLU A 624 -1.89 28.91 -3.93
C GLU A 624 -1.79 27.50 -3.35
N VAL A 625 -2.74 26.61 -3.66
CA VAL A 625 -2.65 25.21 -3.27
C VAL A 625 -1.36 24.57 -3.79
N VAL A 626 -1.02 24.75 -5.06
CA VAL A 626 0.23 24.19 -5.62
C VAL A 626 1.46 24.80 -4.96
N ARG A 627 1.50 26.11 -4.72
CA ARG A 627 2.60 26.78 -3.99
C ARG A 627 2.75 26.22 -2.58
N PHE A 628 1.63 25.99 -1.89
CA PHE A 628 1.61 25.42 -0.55
C PHE A 628 2.13 23.98 -0.54
N TYR A 629 1.72 23.13 -1.49
CA TYR A 629 2.27 21.79 -1.64
C TYR A 629 3.78 21.84 -1.87
N ARG A 630 4.28 22.67 -2.80
CA ARG A 630 5.74 22.80 -3.03
C ARG A 630 6.50 23.19 -1.76
N LYS A 631 5.98 24.16 -1.00
CA LYS A 631 6.59 24.62 0.25
C LYS A 631 6.59 23.53 1.33
N THR A 632 5.45 22.92 1.59
CA THR A 632 5.26 21.98 2.70
C THR A 632 5.91 20.63 2.42
N LEU A 633 5.86 20.18 1.16
CA LEU A 633 6.51 18.94 0.74
C LEU A 633 8.02 19.13 0.49
N GLN A 634 8.51 20.36 0.23
CA GLN A 634 9.92 20.62 -0.12
C GLN A 634 10.39 19.83 -1.36
N VAL A 635 9.54 19.75 -2.40
CA VAL A 635 9.81 19.00 -3.65
C VAL A 635 9.83 19.88 -4.89
N LEU A 636 10.50 19.41 -5.94
CA LEU A 636 10.51 20.00 -7.30
C LEU A 636 9.33 19.58 -8.18
#